data_AF-A0A4W6EX03-F1
#
_entry.id   AF-A0A4W6EX03-F1
#
_cell.length_a   1.000
_cell.length_b   1.000
_cell.length_c   1.000
_cell.angle_alpha   90.00
_cell.angle_beta   90.00
_cell.angle_gamma   90.00
#
_symmetry.space_group_name_H-M   'P 1'
#
loop_
_entity.id
_entity.type
_entity.pdbx_description
1 polymer ?
#
loop_
_entity_poly.entity_id
_entity_poly.type
_entity_poly.pdbx_seq_one_letter_code
_entity_poly.pdbx_strand_id
1 'polypeptide(L)'
;MVAVQTSPNSSPSAEWICCLDKRPSERSGEDVDIILTRLREVKAFQRFPSPLLLQICACAFYECLEKGITLFRQGDIGTSWYAVLSGSLDVKVSETANHQDAVTICTLGIGTAFGESILDNTPRHATIVSRETSELLRIEQREFKSLWEKYRQSLAGLLAPPYGAMESGSNNDRLADKDNINSDSANKAHNKIPSEKLQRAGKVLRNAILSRAPHMIRDRKYHLKTYRQCCVGTELVDWLVLQSACVLTRSHAVGMWQALLEEGVLNHVDQELGFQDKYLFYRFLDDEEEDTPLPSEEEKRESEEELPETILFLAQIGPDALLRMILRKSPGQRTGDDLEIIYDELLHIKALAHLSNTVKRELASVVIFESHAKAGTVLFNQGEEGTSWYIIQKGSVNVVIYGKGVVCTLHEGDDFGKLALVTDSPRAASIVLREDNCHFLRVDKEDFNRILRDVEANTVRLKEHEQAVLVLEKSPRASTLGSIKYTVISGTPEKILEHFLETMRMDIHHSEPDPAVDDFVLMHCVFMPNSQLCPLLMAHYHAASPPGSEQERLEYALNSKRRALILALRWANTHTYLLQEEPAAISFLEELYGSLSNDSRMLRALKDLVPDLEKIVKLHSEEAKSSKKKTLIRQFSNGEERLQKKQPIRNQDDILLKVYCSDHTYTTIRVAVAATGREVTSAVADKLGTTDELLLVHLSSASEKQLLKPNDVSVFSTLSINGRLFACPRDQLNSLTPLPDQEGPSAGSMSTFELMSSKDLAYQMTMFDWELFSCVHEHELLYHTFGRQSFRRTTANLDLFLRRFNQVQLWVVTEVCLCGQLSKRVQLLKKFIKIAAHCREFKNLNSFFAIIMGMSNPAVSRLSQTWEKLPTKFKKFYAEFESMMDPSRNHRSYRLTVTKLEPPIIPFMPLLLKDMTFTHEGNKTFIDNMVNFEKMRIIANTIRQVRHCRSQPFNPDICQPNKNQAEVRGYVRKLCVIDNQRALTQLSYRLEPRRT
;
A
#
# COMPACT_ATOMS: atom_id res chain seq x y z
N MET A 1 4.64 9.71 -1.23
CA MET A 1 5.71 9.30 -2.17
C MET A 1 6.37 8.04 -1.64
N VAL A 2 6.34 6.94 -2.40
CA VAL A 2 6.94 5.65 -2.03
C VAL A 2 8.43 5.70 -2.40
N ALA A 3 9.27 6.23 -1.50
CA ALA A 3 10.70 6.02 -1.58
C ALA A 3 11.00 4.59 -1.14
N VAL A 4 11.64 3.80 -2.00
CA VAL A 4 12.15 2.46 -1.66
C VAL A 4 13.14 2.63 -0.51
N GLN A 5 12.76 2.14 0.67
CA GLN A 5 13.59 2.18 1.86
C GLN A 5 14.85 1.34 1.66
N THR A 6 16.01 1.96 1.87
CA THR A 6 17.18 1.29 2.45
C THR A 6 17.29 1.82 3.88
N SER A 7 17.12 0.93 4.85
CA SER A 7 17.02 1.15 6.30
C SER A 7 15.59 1.37 6.85
N PRO A 8 15.20 0.65 7.93
CA PRO A 8 13.91 0.82 8.59
C PRO A 8 13.77 2.13 9.38
N ASN A 9 14.83 2.94 9.51
CA ASN A 9 14.82 4.14 10.36
C ASN A 9 15.12 5.47 9.65
N SER A 10 15.21 5.50 8.31
CA SER A 10 15.54 6.75 7.60
C SER A 10 14.71 6.93 6.33
N SER A 11 13.42 7.19 6.50
CA SER A 11 12.62 7.84 5.46
C SER A 11 12.44 9.33 5.81
N PRO A 12 12.25 10.22 4.81
CA PRO A 12 11.73 11.57 5.06
C PRO A 12 10.32 11.55 5.70
N SER A 13 9.64 10.39 5.76
CA SER A 13 8.36 10.24 6.46
C SER A 13 8.50 10.03 7.98
N ALA A 14 9.71 9.86 8.51
CA ALA A 14 10.01 9.70 9.94
C ALA A 14 10.85 10.86 10.51
N GLU A 15 11.28 11.82 9.68
CA GLU A 15 12.12 12.96 10.11
C GLU A 15 11.42 13.81 11.19
N TRP A 16 10.10 14.00 11.07
CA TRP A 16 9.29 14.69 12.08
C TRP A 16 9.22 13.97 13.43
N ILE A 17 9.37 12.63 13.45
CA ILE A 17 9.44 11.84 14.70
C ILE A 17 10.75 12.15 15.40
N CYS A 18 11.87 12.13 14.67
CA CYS A 18 13.17 12.55 15.21
C CYS A 18 13.14 13.98 15.75
N CYS A 19 12.38 14.89 15.12
CA CYS A 19 12.16 16.24 15.62
C CYS A 19 11.35 16.25 16.94
N LEU A 20 10.36 15.38 17.09
CA LEU A 20 9.57 15.25 18.33
C LEU A 20 10.31 14.53 19.47
N ASP A 21 11.27 13.64 19.14
CA ASP A 21 12.15 12.99 20.12
C ASP A 21 13.10 13.98 20.80
N LYS A 22 13.43 15.10 20.11
CA LYS A 22 14.14 16.22 20.74
C LYS A 22 13.27 16.82 21.84
N ARG A 23 13.89 17.14 22.98
CA ARG A 23 13.20 17.85 24.06
C ARG A 23 12.70 19.19 23.56
N PRO A 24 11.55 19.71 24.03
CA PRO A 24 11.01 21.01 23.63
C PRO A 24 12.05 22.16 23.62
N SER A 25 12.96 22.18 24.61
CA SER A 25 14.03 23.19 24.73
C SER A 25 15.14 23.07 23.69
N GLU A 26 15.24 21.94 22.99
CA GLU A 26 16.32 21.62 22.03
C GLU A 26 15.84 21.71 20.57
N ARG A 27 14.57 22.06 20.33
CA ARG A 27 14.00 22.17 18.99
C ARG A 27 14.42 23.45 18.30
N SER A 28 14.87 23.33 17.05
CA SER A 28 15.13 24.45 16.16
C SER A 28 13.86 24.92 15.44
N GLY A 29 13.91 26.09 14.78
CA GLY A 29 12.80 26.55 13.94
C GLY A 29 12.47 25.58 12.79
N GLU A 30 13.50 24.96 12.20
CA GLU A 30 13.35 23.97 11.14
C GLU A 30 12.65 22.69 11.66
N ASP A 31 12.99 22.24 12.88
CA ASP A 31 12.30 21.11 13.52
C ASP A 31 10.80 21.38 13.67
N VAL A 32 10.45 22.59 14.11
CA VAL A 32 9.05 23.01 14.29
C VAL A 32 8.31 23.07 12.94
N ASP A 33 8.96 23.54 11.88
CA ASP A 33 8.37 23.60 10.53
C ASP A 33 8.11 22.19 9.95
N ILE A 34 9.04 21.25 10.17
CA ILE A 34 8.89 19.84 9.77
C ILE A 34 7.70 19.21 10.51
N ILE A 35 7.62 19.37 11.83
CA ILE A 35 6.50 18.86 12.64
C ILE A 35 5.18 19.51 12.20
N LEU A 36 5.16 20.83 12.00
CA LEU A 36 3.98 21.59 11.60
C LEU A 36 3.41 21.09 10.26
N THR A 37 4.30 20.86 9.30
CA THR A 37 3.92 20.32 7.98
C THR A 37 3.17 19.01 8.15
N ARG A 38 3.63 18.13 9.05
CA ARG A 38 2.96 16.85 9.32
C ARG A 38 1.65 17.00 10.10
N LEU A 39 1.62 17.80 11.16
CA LEU A 39 0.42 17.97 11.98
C LEU A 39 -0.73 18.61 11.19
N ARG A 40 -0.45 19.50 10.23
CA ARG A 40 -1.48 20.07 9.34
C ARG A 40 -2.21 19.02 8.49
N GLU A 41 -1.59 17.88 8.22
CA GLU A 41 -2.21 16.79 7.46
C GLU A 41 -3.20 15.97 8.32
N VAL A 42 -3.11 16.07 9.65
CA VAL A 42 -3.99 15.36 10.58
C VAL A 42 -5.30 16.13 10.73
N LYS A 43 -6.42 15.46 10.45
CA LYS A 43 -7.77 16.07 10.43
C LYS A 43 -8.15 16.81 11.72
N ALA A 44 -7.74 16.29 12.88
CA ALA A 44 -7.92 16.92 14.20
C ALA A 44 -7.36 18.35 14.28
N PHE A 45 -6.24 18.56 13.59
CA PHE A 45 -5.41 19.75 13.65
C PHE A 45 -5.67 20.69 12.47
N GLN A 46 -6.34 20.24 11.41
CA GLN A 46 -6.64 21.06 10.23
C GLN A 46 -7.44 22.33 10.55
N ARG A 47 -8.34 22.27 11.54
CA ARG A 47 -9.18 23.40 11.95
C ARG A 47 -8.47 24.38 12.88
N PHE A 48 -7.24 24.08 13.32
CA PHE A 48 -6.53 24.92 14.27
C PHE A 48 -5.82 26.09 13.57
N PRO A 49 -5.89 27.31 14.16
CA PRO A 49 -5.10 28.43 13.69
C PRO A 49 -3.60 28.11 13.71
N SER A 50 -2.86 28.58 12.71
CA SER A 50 -1.40 28.36 12.63
C SER A 50 -0.64 28.73 13.91
N PRO A 51 -0.97 29.81 14.65
CA PRO A 51 -0.33 30.10 15.93
C PRO A 51 -0.53 29.02 17.00
N LEU A 52 -1.70 28.36 17.05
CA LEU A 52 -1.97 27.27 17.99
C LEU A 52 -1.14 26.03 17.62
N LEU A 53 -1.10 25.67 16.34
CA LEU A 53 -0.31 24.52 15.87
C LEU A 53 1.18 24.71 16.14
N LEU A 54 1.73 25.90 15.91
CA LEU A 54 3.13 26.20 16.22
C LEU A 54 3.45 25.98 17.71
N GLN A 55 2.54 26.37 18.61
CA GLN A 55 2.72 26.16 20.04
C GLN A 55 2.64 24.67 20.40
N ILE A 56 1.72 23.92 19.79
CA ILE A 56 1.65 22.47 19.92
C ILE A 56 2.96 21.81 19.44
N CYS A 57 3.47 22.18 18.27
CA CYS A 57 4.75 21.68 17.76
C CYS A 57 5.92 21.97 18.70
N ALA A 58 5.89 23.09 19.43
CA ALA A 58 6.95 23.47 20.35
C ALA A 58 6.93 22.63 21.65
N CYS A 59 5.77 22.21 22.14
CA CYS A 59 5.65 21.56 23.47
C CYS A 59 5.23 20.09 23.45
N ALA A 60 4.75 19.55 22.33
CA ALA A 60 4.25 18.18 22.26
C ALA A 60 5.37 17.12 22.26
N PHE A 61 5.07 15.93 22.74
CA PHE A 61 5.93 14.74 22.72
C PHE A 61 5.34 13.66 21.81
N TYR A 62 6.21 12.83 21.26
CA TYR A 62 5.81 11.62 20.53
C TYR A 62 5.78 10.42 21.47
N GLU A 63 4.77 9.57 21.33
CA GLU A 63 4.62 8.35 22.13
C GLU A 63 4.16 7.19 21.24
N CYS A 64 4.91 6.08 21.26
CA CYS A 64 4.59 4.88 20.50
C CYS A 64 4.24 3.74 21.47
N LEU A 65 3.00 3.28 21.41
CA LEU A 65 2.48 2.22 22.26
C LEU A 65 2.38 0.92 21.46
N GLU A 66 2.95 -0.17 21.98
CA GLU A 66 2.68 -1.50 21.45
C GLU A 66 1.24 -1.94 21.73
N LYS A 67 0.75 -2.97 21.04
CA LYS A 67 -0.59 -3.53 21.27
C LYS A 67 -0.76 -4.04 22.71
N GLY A 68 -1.87 -3.66 23.35
CA GLY A 68 -2.29 -4.14 24.67
C GLY A 68 -1.76 -3.31 25.85
N ILE A 69 -1.04 -2.23 25.59
CA ILE A 69 -0.53 -1.32 26.61
C ILE A 69 -1.66 -0.44 27.15
N THR A 70 -1.79 -0.40 28.49
CA THR A 70 -2.74 0.49 29.17
C THR A 70 -2.09 1.85 29.39
N LEU A 71 -2.63 2.90 28.76
CA LEU A 71 -2.11 4.26 28.88
C LEU A 71 -2.43 4.87 30.26
N PHE A 72 -3.67 4.67 30.73
CA PHE A 72 -4.11 4.97 32.09
C PHE A 72 -5.38 4.20 32.42
N ARG A 73 -5.69 4.06 33.71
CA ARG A 73 -6.90 3.40 34.21
C ARG A 73 -7.95 4.40 34.65
N GLN A 74 -9.20 3.94 34.66
CA GLN A 74 -10.31 4.69 35.24
C GLN A 74 -10.02 4.98 36.71
N GLY A 75 -10.19 6.23 37.13
CA GLY A 75 -9.90 6.70 38.48
C GLY A 75 -8.50 7.30 38.67
N ASP A 76 -7.57 7.07 37.73
CA ASP A 76 -6.23 7.67 37.81
C ASP A 76 -6.30 9.20 37.69
N ILE A 77 -5.33 9.90 38.29
CA ILE A 77 -5.15 11.33 38.06
C ILE A 77 -4.39 11.50 36.73
N GLY A 78 -5.03 12.14 35.76
CA GLY A 78 -4.43 12.38 34.46
C GLY A 78 -3.31 13.43 34.48
N THR A 79 -2.25 13.20 33.71
CA THR A 79 -1.08 14.10 33.62
C THR A 79 -0.87 14.71 32.24
N SER A 80 -1.55 14.22 31.22
CA SER A 80 -1.35 14.63 29.83
C SER A 80 -2.62 14.51 28.99
N TRP A 81 -2.67 15.28 27.91
CA TRP A 81 -3.67 15.21 26.85
C TRP A 81 -3.04 14.52 25.63
N TYR A 82 -3.85 13.81 24.84
CA TYR A 82 -3.38 12.96 23.77
C TYR A 82 -4.15 13.19 22.47
N ALA A 83 -3.48 13.02 21.34
CA ALA A 83 -4.09 12.91 20.02
C ALA A 83 -3.52 11.71 19.27
N VAL A 84 -4.39 10.93 18.62
CA VAL A 84 -3.97 9.72 17.89
C VAL A 84 -3.46 10.10 16.50
N LEU A 85 -2.18 9.82 16.23
CA LEU A 85 -1.54 10.04 14.93
C LEU A 85 -1.65 8.79 14.03
N SER A 86 -1.51 7.60 14.64
CA SER A 86 -1.61 6.29 14.00
C SER A 86 -2.17 5.24 14.98
N GLY A 87 -2.79 4.17 14.48
CA GLY A 87 -3.35 3.08 15.28
C GLY A 87 -4.73 3.38 15.89
N SER A 88 -5.10 2.61 16.92
CA SER A 88 -6.39 2.70 17.60
C SER A 88 -6.34 2.23 19.06
N LEU A 89 -7.23 2.79 19.89
CA LEU A 89 -7.29 2.54 21.34
C LEU A 89 -8.72 2.19 21.78
N ASP A 90 -8.84 1.20 22.65
CA ASP A 90 -10.10 0.81 23.30
C ASP A 90 -10.37 1.70 24.52
N VAL A 91 -11.59 2.23 24.61
CA VAL A 91 -12.09 2.91 25.81
C VAL A 91 -12.87 1.91 26.66
N LYS A 92 -12.41 1.64 27.88
CA LYS A 92 -13.03 0.68 28.81
C LYS A 92 -13.57 1.34 30.05
N VAL A 93 -14.80 1.01 30.44
CA VAL A 93 -15.44 1.57 31.65
C VAL A 93 -15.93 0.43 32.54
N SER A 94 -15.73 0.59 33.85
CA SER A 94 -16.30 -0.26 34.88
C SER A 94 -17.31 0.53 35.73
N GLU A 95 -18.46 -0.07 36.00
CA GLU A 95 -19.49 0.45 36.91
C GLU A 95 -19.21 0.09 38.38
N THR A 96 -18.52 -1.03 38.64
CA THR A 96 -18.26 -1.59 39.98
C THR A 96 -17.00 -1.03 40.64
N ALA A 97 -16.31 -0.09 39.99
CA ALA A 97 -14.95 0.36 40.32
C ALA A 97 -13.87 -0.74 40.28
N ASN A 98 -14.22 -2.00 39.95
CA ASN A 98 -13.28 -3.08 39.69
C ASN A 98 -12.85 -3.08 38.22
N HIS A 99 -11.55 -2.97 37.95
CA HIS A 99 -11.02 -2.92 36.59
C HIS A 99 -11.17 -4.22 35.81
N GLN A 100 -11.37 -5.37 36.47
CA GLN A 100 -11.60 -6.65 35.80
C GLN A 100 -12.95 -6.69 35.08
N ASP A 101 -13.93 -5.91 35.56
CA ASP A 101 -15.27 -5.82 34.99
C ASP A 101 -15.37 -4.72 33.91
N ALA A 102 -14.24 -4.10 33.55
CA ALA A 102 -14.23 -2.99 32.60
C ALA A 102 -14.53 -3.48 31.18
N VAL A 103 -15.59 -2.93 30.58
CA VAL A 103 -16.05 -3.29 29.23
C VAL A 103 -15.69 -2.23 28.21
N THR A 104 -15.33 -2.65 26.99
CA THR A 104 -15.03 -1.73 25.89
C THR A 104 -16.31 -1.08 25.37
N ILE A 105 -16.41 0.24 25.46
CA ILE A 105 -17.59 1.02 25.03
C ILE A 105 -17.46 1.55 23.60
N CYS A 106 -16.25 1.95 23.20
CA CYS A 106 -15.94 2.49 21.88
C CYS A 106 -14.44 2.40 21.57
N THR A 107 -14.10 2.63 20.31
CA THR A 107 -12.72 2.67 19.80
C THR A 107 -12.35 4.09 19.39
N LEU A 108 -11.17 4.58 19.78
CA LEU A 108 -10.61 5.86 19.34
C LEU A 108 -9.60 5.60 18.21
N GLY A 109 -9.80 6.22 17.06
CA GLY A 109 -8.94 6.13 15.88
C GLY A 109 -8.13 7.40 15.59
N ILE A 110 -7.45 7.37 14.44
CA ILE A 110 -6.58 8.45 13.96
C ILE A 110 -7.34 9.77 13.84
N GLY A 111 -6.78 10.83 14.43
CA GLY A 111 -7.36 12.16 14.46
C GLY A 111 -8.30 12.40 15.64
N THR A 112 -8.59 11.38 16.45
CA THR A 112 -9.33 11.58 17.70
C THR A 112 -8.37 12.05 18.80
N ALA A 113 -8.84 12.98 19.63
CA ALA A 113 -8.11 13.51 20.76
C ALA A 113 -8.88 13.28 22.07
N PHE A 114 -8.14 13.13 23.17
CA PHE A 114 -8.74 12.77 24.47
C PHE A 114 -7.83 13.14 25.65
N GLY A 115 -8.40 13.15 26.84
CA GLY A 115 -7.68 13.33 28.10
C GLY A 115 -7.73 14.76 28.65
N GLU A 116 -8.64 15.58 28.16
CA GLU A 116 -8.91 16.95 28.57
C GLU A 116 -9.39 17.09 30.03
N SER A 117 -9.75 15.98 30.69
CA SER A 117 -10.07 15.96 32.14
C SER A 117 -8.96 16.49 33.03
N ILE A 118 -7.73 16.60 32.51
CA ILE A 118 -6.62 17.23 33.23
C ILE A 118 -6.80 18.74 33.42
N LEU A 119 -7.71 19.39 32.70
CA LEU A 119 -7.90 20.85 32.78
C LEU A 119 -8.43 21.27 34.16
N ASP A 120 -9.29 20.47 34.77
CA ASP A 120 -9.82 20.70 36.13
C ASP A 120 -9.37 19.65 37.16
N ASN A 121 -8.45 18.74 36.76
CA ASN A 121 -7.94 17.62 37.56
C ASN A 121 -9.00 16.54 37.87
N THR A 122 -10.05 16.42 37.05
CA THR A 122 -11.01 15.32 37.17
C THR A 122 -10.32 13.97 36.91
N PRO A 123 -10.50 12.98 37.81
CA PRO A 123 -10.00 11.61 37.61
C PRO A 123 -10.46 11.02 36.28
N ARG A 124 -9.64 10.14 35.69
CA ARG A 124 -9.94 9.53 34.39
C ARG A 124 -11.27 8.78 34.43
N HIS A 125 -12.17 9.12 33.51
CA HIS A 125 -13.51 8.51 33.43
C HIS A 125 -13.50 7.05 32.96
N ALA A 126 -12.43 6.65 32.26
CA ALA A 126 -12.28 5.36 31.59
C ALA A 126 -10.81 4.90 31.61
N THR A 127 -10.62 3.60 31.42
CA THR A 127 -9.33 2.95 31.14
C THR A 127 -9.09 2.96 29.63
N ILE A 128 -7.90 3.39 29.19
CA ILE A 128 -7.54 3.44 27.76
C ILE A 128 -6.46 2.41 27.48
N VAL A 129 -6.69 1.53 26.51
CA VAL A 129 -5.75 0.45 26.14
C VAL A 129 -5.49 0.47 24.64
N SER A 130 -4.23 0.39 24.22
CA SER A 130 -3.89 0.30 22.80
C SER A 130 -4.41 -1.02 22.21
N ARG A 131 -5.20 -0.92 21.14
CA ARG A 131 -5.80 -2.08 20.45
C ARG A 131 -4.81 -2.69 19.46
N GLU A 132 -3.94 -1.86 18.92
CA GLU A 132 -2.84 -2.15 18.00
C GLU A 132 -1.65 -1.23 18.29
N THR A 133 -0.54 -1.40 17.58
CA THR A 133 0.58 -0.45 17.68
C THR A 133 0.10 0.95 17.30
N SER A 134 0.19 1.89 18.23
CA SER A 134 -0.44 3.20 18.13
C SER A 134 0.56 4.31 18.39
N GLU A 135 0.54 5.33 17.55
CA GLU A 135 1.39 6.52 17.65
C GLU A 135 0.54 7.69 18.13
N LEU A 136 0.97 8.33 19.21
CA LEU A 136 0.25 9.41 19.88
C LEU A 136 1.11 10.68 19.94
N LEU A 137 0.42 11.82 19.84
CA LEU A 137 0.95 13.10 20.25
C LEU A 137 0.52 13.36 21.70
N ARG A 138 1.47 13.58 22.60
CA ARG A 138 1.21 13.85 24.02
C ARG A 138 1.54 15.29 24.38
N ILE A 139 0.64 15.98 25.05
CA ILE A 139 0.89 17.32 25.63
C ILE A 139 0.70 17.25 27.14
N GLU A 140 1.70 17.71 27.89
CA GLU A 140 1.66 17.70 29.35
C GLU A 140 0.63 18.71 29.88
N GLN A 141 0.05 18.41 31.05
CA GLN A 141 -1.04 19.19 31.64
C GLN A 141 -0.76 20.70 31.74
N ARG A 142 0.45 21.10 32.18
CA ARG A 142 0.80 22.51 32.34
C ARG A 142 0.72 23.27 31.02
N GLU A 143 1.32 22.70 29.98
CA GLU A 143 1.34 23.29 28.64
C GLU A 143 -0.07 23.28 28.04
N PHE A 144 -0.81 22.19 28.20
CA PHE A 144 -2.18 22.09 27.70
C PHE A 144 -3.13 23.10 28.36
N LYS A 145 -3.01 23.36 29.67
CA LYS A 145 -3.77 24.41 30.37
C LYS A 145 -3.47 25.80 29.79
N SER A 146 -2.19 26.11 29.57
CA SER A 146 -1.75 27.37 28.94
C SER A 146 -2.32 27.54 27.52
N LEU A 147 -2.27 26.48 26.70
CA LEU A 147 -2.86 26.47 25.36
C LEU A 147 -4.38 26.68 25.41
N TRP A 148 -5.08 26.02 26.34
CA TRP A 148 -6.52 26.11 26.47
C TRP A 148 -6.98 27.50 26.93
N GLU A 149 -6.30 28.11 27.90
CA GLU A 149 -6.59 29.48 28.35
C GLU A 149 -6.41 30.50 27.22
N LYS A 150 -5.38 30.35 26.40
CA LYS A 150 -5.06 31.27 25.30
C LYS A 150 -5.91 31.07 24.04
N TYR A 151 -6.26 29.83 23.72
CA TYR A 151 -6.92 29.45 22.46
C TYR A 151 -8.28 28.76 22.67
N ARG A 152 -8.96 29.05 23.77
CA ARG A 152 -10.21 28.40 24.19
C ARG A 152 -11.25 28.30 23.06
N GLN A 153 -11.47 29.38 22.32
CA GLN A 153 -12.45 29.42 21.23
C GLN A 153 -12.09 28.43 20.10
N SER A 154 -10.82 28.34 19.73
CA SER A 154 -10.33 27.42 18.70
C SER A 154 -10.39 25.95 19.13
N LEU A 155 -10.24 25.69 20.44
CA LEU A 155 -10.28 24.34 21.02
C LEU A 155 -11.71 23.88 21.36
N ALA A 156 -12.67 24.79 21.47
CA ALA A 156 -14.03 24.48 21.93
C ALA A 156 -14.74 23.44 21.05
N GLY A 157 -14.46 23.42 19.74
CA GLY A 157 -15.03 22.42 18.82
C GLY A 157 -14.44 21.02 19.00
N LEU A 158 -13.20 20.90 19.48
CA LEU A 158 -12.51 19.61 19.66
C LEU A 158 -12.75 18.99 21.04
N LEU A 159 -12.81 19.78 22.10
CA LEU A 159 -12.88 19.27 23.48
C LEU A 159 -14.30 18.91 23.90
N ALA A 160 -14.43 17.88 24.75
CA ALA A 160 -15.70 17.54 25.38
C ALA A 160 -16.13 18.62 26.40
N PRO A 161 -17.44 18.79 26.66
CA PRO A 161 -17.93 19.58 27.78
C PRO A 161 -17.41 19.05 29.13
N PRO A 162 -17.14 19.92 30.12
CA PRO A 162 -17.36 21.37 30.14
C PRO A 162 -16.25 22.21 29.49
N TYR A 163 -15.22 21.57 28.91
CA TYR A 163 -14.02 22.26 28.41
C TYR A 163 -14.21 22.87 27.01
N GLY A 164 -15.11 22.28 26.22
CA GLY A 164 -15.55 22.75 24.91
C GLY A 164 -17.07 22.87 24.79
N ALA A 165 -17.56 23.01 23.56
CA ALA A 165 -19.00 23.11 23.28
C ALA A 165 -19.67 21.72 23.34
N MET A 166 -20.93 21.69 23.80
CA MET A 166 -21.75 20.47 23.83
C MET A 166 -22.20 20.06 22.43
N GLU A 167 -22.56 21.05 21.61
CA GLU A 167 -22.93 20.93 20.21
C GLU A 167 -22.19 22.01 19.42
N SER A 168 -21.81 21.69 18.18
CA SER A 168 -21.20 22.65 17.24
C SER A 168 -22.10 22.97 16.04
N GLY A 169 -23.37 22.55 16.08
CA GLY A 169 -24.38 22.76 15.03
C GLY A 169 -25.18 24.06 15.16
N SER A 170 -26.15 24.28 14.26
CA SER A 170 -26.86 25.58 14.08
C SER A 170 -27.76 26.05 15.24
N ASN A 171 -27.74 25.41 16.41
CA ASN A 171 -28.67 25.68 17.50
C ASN A 171 -28.44 27.05 18.21
N ASN A 172 -27.36 27.76 17.90
CA ASN A 172 -27.08 29.09 18.48
C ASN A 172 -27.87 30.24 17.82
N ASP A 173 -28.50 30.06 16.66
CA ASP A 173 -29.19 31.15 15.93
C ASP A 173 -30.69 31.29 16.26
N ARG A 174 -31.23 30.56 17.25
CA ARG A 174 -32.69 30.50 17.53
C ARG A 174 -33.13 31.06 18.87
N LEU A 175 -32.46 32.10 19.38
CA LEU A 175 -32.91 32.82 20.58
C LEU A 175 -33.72 34.10 20.31
N ALA A 176 -34.08 34.37 19.05
CA ALA A 176 -35.13 35.33 18.70
C ALA A 176 -36.23 34.60 17.91
N ASP A 177 -37.50 34.94 18.18
CA ASP A 177 -38.73 34.41 17.57
C ASP A 177 -39.20 33.02 18.02
N LYS A 178 -39.66 32.98 19.28
CA LYS A 178 -40.80 32.13 19.64
C LYS A 178 -42.07 32.90 19.32
N ASP A 179 -42.80 32.48 18.28
CA ASP A 179 -44.27 32.43 18.23
C ASP A 179 -44.76 31.92 16.87
N ASN A 180 -44.92 30.59 16.75
CA ASN A 180 -46.10 29.93 16.16
C ASN A 180 -45.86 28.43 16.02
N ILE A 181 -46.62 27.65 16.79
CA ILE A 181 -46.71 26.21 16.65
C ILE A 181 -47.80 25.92 15.62
N ASN A 182 -47.45 25.24 14.53
CA ASN A 182 -48.36 24.31 13.88
C ASN A 182 -47.59 23.15 13.24
N SER A 183 -48.10 21.95 13.52
CA SER A 183 -47.62 20.64 13.10
C SER A 183 -47.95 20.37 11.63
N ASP A 184 -46.93 20.11 10.81
CA ASP A 184 -46.91 19.10 9.74
C ASP A 184 -45.69 19.33 8.81
N SER A 185 -44.59 18.59 9.02
CA SER A 185 -43.55 18.42 8.00
C SER A 185 -42.52 17.34 8.37
N ALA A 186 -42.87 16.07 8.16
CA ALA A 186 -41.89 15.08 7.74
C ALA A 186 -41.80 15.15 6.20
N ASN A 187 -40.59 15.18 5.63
CA ASN A 187 -40.27 15.21 4.19
C ASN A 187 -39.99 16.56 3.49
N LYS A 188 -39.49 17.60 4.19
CA LYS A 188 -38.75 18.69 3.50
C LYS A 188 -37.31 18.74 3.98
N ALA A 189 -36.49 17.86 3.42
CA ALA A 189 -35.04 18.03 3.41
C ALA A 189 -34.66 18.31 1.97
N HIS A 190 -34.38 19.57 1.61
CA HIS A 190 -33.54 20.00 0.49
C HIS A 190 -33.49 21.53 0.49
N ASN A 191 -32.46 22.07 1.14
CA ASN A 191 -31.85 23.37 0.87
C ASN A 191 -30.55 23.39 1.70
N LYS A 192 -29.55 22.65 1.22
CA LYS A 192 -28.17 22.81 1.67
C LYS A 192 -27.49 23.77 0.69
N ILE A 193 -26.76 24.74 1.22
CA ILE A 193 -25.82 25.54 0.42
C ILE A 193 -24.76 24.57 -0.11
N PRO A 194 -24.55 24.46 -1.45
CA PRO A 194 -23.55 23.56 -2.00
C PRO A 194 -22.15 23.91 -1.48
N SER A 195 -21.31 22.91 -1.26
CA SER A 195 -19.88 23.15 -1.00
C SER A 195 -19.25 24.03 -2.10
N GLU A 196 -18.56 25.12 -1.73
CA GLU A 196 -17.93 26.05 -2.69
C GLU A 196 -17.05 25.33 -3.72
N LYS A 197 -16.31 24.29 -3.28
CA LYS A 197 -15.47 23.48 -4.16
C LYS A 197 -16.26 22.69 -5.19
N LEU A 198 -17.40 22.10 -4.78
CA LEU A 198 -18.25 21.33 -5.69
C LEU A 198 -19.04 22.23 -6.63
N GLN A 199 -19.44 23.41 -6.15
CA GLN A 199 -20.05 24.43 -6.99
C GLN A 199 -19.06 24.91 -8.07
N ARG A 200 -17.80 25.18 -7.70
CA ARG A 200 -16.73 25.49 -8.68
C ARG A 200 -16.50 24.34 -9.66
N ALA A 201 -16.46 23.10 -9.17
CA ALA A 201 -16.30 21.92 -10.03
C ALA A 201 -17.43 21.79 -11.05
N GLY A 202 -18.68 22.03 -10.64
CA GLY A 202 -19.85 22.07 -11.54
C GLY A 202 -19.71 23.15 -12.61
N LYS A 203 -19.30 24.37 -12.23
CA LYS A 203 -19.07 25.48 -13.18
C LYS A 203 -17.98 25.15 -14.20
N VAL A 204 -16.84 24.61 -13.75
CA VAL A 204 -15.73 24.20 -14.62
C VAL A 204 -16.18 23.13 -15.63
N LEU A 205 -16.91 22.11 -15.18
CA LEU A 205 -17.44 21.05 -16.05
C LEU A 205 -18.46 21.57 -17.04
N ARG A 206 -19.42 22.39 -16.59
CA ARG A 206 -20.43 23.01 -17.45
C ARG A 206 -19.77 23.83 -18.56
N ASN A 207 -18.82 24.69 -18.20
CA ASN A 207 -18.09 25.53 -19.16
C ASN A 207 -17.29 24.70 -20.16
N ALA A 208 -16.63 23.62 -19.69
CA ALA A 208 -15.90 22.70 -20.55
C ALA A 208 -16.83 21.96 -21.52
N ILE A 209 -18.02 21.55 -21.08
CA ILE A 209 -19.05 20.94 -21.94
C ILE A 209 -19.51 21.94 -23.00
N LEU A 210 -19.89 23.17 -22.61
CA LEU A 210 -20.30 24.21 -23.55
C LEU A 210 -19.21 24.56 -24.56
N SER A 211 -17.93 24.45 -24.20
CA SER A 211 -16.82 24.73 -25.11
C SER A 211 -16.47 23.56 -26.03
N ARG A 212 -16.50 22.32 -25.55
CA ARG A 212 -16.03 21.13 -26.28
C ARG A 212 -17.16 20.33 -26.94
N ALA A 213 -18.36 20.34 -26.36
CA ALA A 213 -19.52 19.58 -26.80
C ALA A 213 -20.85 20.34 -26.54
N PRO A 214 -21.10 21.50 -27.20
CA PRO A 214 -22.26 22.34 -26.92
C PRO A 214 -23.62 21.64 -27.07
N HIS A 215 -23.69 20.63 -27.95
CA HIS A 215 -24.91 19.87 -28.22
C HIS A 215 -25.44 19.04 -27.04
N MET A 216 -24.63 18.85 -25.99
CA MET A 216 -25.02 18.08 -24.81
C MET A 216 -26.00 18.84 -23.91
N ILE A 217 -25.85 20.17 -23.78
CA ILE A 217 -26.73 21.04 -23.00
C ILE A 217 -27.68 21.73 -23.99
N ARG A 218 -28.94 21.29 -24.01
CA ARG A 218 -29.97 21.83 -24.91
C ARG A 218 -31.37 21.48 -24.45
N ASP A 219 -32.37 22.09 -25.08
CA ASP A 219 -33.76 21.72 -24.87
C ASP A 219 -34.05 20.32 -25.44
N ARG A 220 -34.75 19.49 -24.66
CA ARG A 220 -35.13 18.12 -25.02
C ARG A 220 -36.64 17.93 -24.81
N LYS A 221 -37.30 17.30 -25.78
CA LYS A 221 -38.74 17.00 -25.72
C LYS A 221 -38.96 15.53 -25.39
N TYR A 222 -39.78 15.24 -24.39
CA TYR A 222 -40.14 13.89 -23.99
C TYR A 222 -41.58 13.86 -23.45
N HIS A 223 -42.40 12.94 -23.96
CA HIS A 223 -43.86 12.88 -23.69
C HIS A 223 -44.56 14.25 -23.75
N LEU A 224 -44.33 15.01 -24.82
CA LEU A 224 -44.90 16.34 -25.08
C LEU A 224 -44.47 17.45 -24.09
N LYS A 225 -43.66 17.14 -23.07
CA LYS A 225 -43.01 18.15 -22.22
C LYS A 225 -41.65 18.54 -22.79
N THR A 226 -41.33 19.82 -22.74
CA THR A 226 -40.00 20.33 -23.09
C THR A 226 -39.21 20.56 -21.80
N TYR A 227 -38.10 19.85 -21.65
CA TYR A 227 -37.12 20.05 -20.60
C TYR A 227 -36.04 20.97 -21.14
N ARG A 228 -35.92 22.17 -20.58
CA ARG A 228 -34.97 23.18 -21.05
C ARG A 228 -33.55 22.92 -20.57
N GLN A 229 -32.58 23.26 -21.42
CA GLN A 229 -31.13 23.28 -21.14
C GLN A 229 -30.65 22.07 -20.31
N CYS A 230 -31.01 20.86 -20.73
CA CYS A 230 -30.70 19.65 -19.99
C CYS A 230 -29.74 18.70 -20.73
N CYS A 231 -29.01 17.94 -19.93
CA CYS A 231 -28.09 16.89 -20.32
C CYS A 231 -28.76 15.52 -20.20
N VAL A 232 -28.19 14.50 -20.86
CA VAL A 232 -28.59 13.10 -20.68
C VAL A 232 -27.55 12.36 -19.85
N GLY A 233 -27.98 11.52 -18.92
CA GLY A 233 -27.10 10.73 -18.04
C GLY A 233 -26.02 9.95 -18.80
N THR A 234 -26.40 9.20 -19.84
CA THR A 234 -25.44 8.45 -20.68
C THR A 234 -24.44 9.35 -21.41
N GLU A 235 -24.90 10.49 -21.94
CA GLU A 235 -24.03 11.45 -22.66
C GLU A 235 -23.00 12.09 -21.70
N LEU A 236 -23.39 12.39 -20.46
CA LEU A 236 -22.49 12.91 -19.43
C LEU A 236 -21.42 11.90 -19.03
N VAL A 237 -21.80 10.62 -18.91
CA VAL A 237 -20.85 9.52 -18.63
C VAL A 237 -19.87 9.37 -19.79
N ASP A 238 -20.36 9.32 -21.02
CA ASP A 238 -19.54 9.19 -22.22
C ASP A 238 -18.52 10.34 -22.33
N TRP A 239 -18.99 11.57 -22.13
CA TRP A 239 -18.13 12.75 -22.17
C TRP A 239 -17.03 12.68 -21.12
N LEU A 240 -17.36 12.37 -19.86
CA LEU A 240 -16.40 12.34 -18.77
C LEU A 240 -15.32 11.26 -18.94
N VAL A 241 -15.72 10.07 -19.42
CA VAL A 241 -14.79 8.98 -19.75
C VAL A 241 -13.83 9.37 -20.88
N LEU A 242 -14.27 10.18 -21.84
CA LEU A 242 -13.42 10.68 -22.92
C LEU A 242 -12.48 11.82 -22.50
N GLN A 243 -12.80 12.56 -21.42
CA GLN A 243 -12.00 13.73 -21.04
C GLN A 243 -10.68 13.38 -20.36
N SER A 244 -10.60 12.25 -19.64
CA SER A 244 -9.41 11.93 -18.86
C SER A 244 -9.20 10.43 -18.69
N ALA A 245 -7.94 10.01 -18.77
CA ALA A 245 -7.53 8.64 -18.51
C ALA A 245 -7.69 8.21 -17.03
N CYS A 246 -7.89 9.15 -16.10
CA CYS A 246 -8.14 8.84 -14.69
C CYS A 246 -9.58 8.37 -14.40
N VAL A 247 -10.49 8.50 -15.37
CA VAL A 247 -11.86 7.99 -15.29
C VAL A 247 -11.88 6.58 -15.87
N LEU A 248 -11.86 5.59 -14.99
CA LEU A 248 -11.42 4.24 -15.36
C LEU A 248 -12.55 3.34 -15.85
N THR A 249 -13.78 3.58 -15.38
CA THR A 249 -15.00 2.82 -15.73
C THR A 249 -16.22 3.74 -15.79
N ARG A 250 -17.29 3.30 -16.46
CA ARG A 250 -18.57 4.03 -16.47
C ARG A 250 -19.17 4.17 -15.06
N SER A 251 -19.05 3.14 -14.24
CA SER A 251 -19.48 3.16 -12.82
C SER A 251 -18.70 4.22 -12.01
N HIS A 252 -17.40 4.39 -12.27
CA HIS A 252 -16.62 5.45 -11.64
C HIS A 252 -17.12 6.85 -12.06
N ALA A 253 -17.43 7.05 -13.34
CA ALA A 253 -18.05 8.28 -13.83
C ALA A 253 -19.43 8.54 -13.19
N VAL A 254 -20.26 7.50 -13.00
CA VAL A 254 -21.54 7.61 -12.26
C VAL A 254 -21.31 8.12 -10.85
N GLY A 255 -20.31 7.62 -10.13
CA GLY A 255 -19.96 8.12 -8.80
C GLY A 255 -19.52 9.59 -8.80
N MET A 256 -18.73 10.01 -9.79
CA MET A 256 -18.30 11.40 -9.93
C MET A 256 -19.49 12.35 -10.18
N TRP A 257 -20.42 11.97 -11.04
CA TRP A 257 -21.65 12.74 -11.27
C TRP A 257 -22.60 12.72 -10.08
N GLN A 258 -22.67 11.59 -9.36
CA GLN A 258 -23.45 11.47 -8.12
C GLN A 258 -22.97 12.46 -7.05
N ALA A 259 -21.67 12.73 -6.97
CA ALA A 259 -21.13 13.71 -6.02
C ALA A 259 -21.62 15.14 -6.29
N LEU A 260 -21.86 15.50 -7.55
CA LEU A 260 -22.45 16.79 -7.92
C LEU A 260 -23.97 16.81 -7.67
N LEU A 261 -24.63 15.66 -7.86
CA LEU A 261 -26.08 15.54 -7.68
C LEU A 261 -26.49 15.59 -6.22
N GLU A 262 -25.80 14.89 -5.33
CA GLU A 262 -26.14 14.87 -3.90
C GLU A 262 -25.97 16.24 -3.21
N GLU A 263 -25.18 17.14 -3.79
CA GLU A 263 -24.95 18.51 -3.32
C GLU A 263 -25.76 19.56 -4.10
N GLY A 264 -26.62 19.13 -5.04
CA GLY A 264 -27.54 20.02 -5.77
C GLY A 264 -26.89 20.88 -6.87
N VAL A 265 -25.64 20.60 -7.23
CA VAL A 265 -24.92 21.29 -8.31
C VAL A 265 -25.37 20.78 -9.70
N LEU A 266 -25.82 19.52 -9.76
CA LEU A 266 -26.44 18.89 -10.92
C LEU A 266 -27.74 18.21 -10.49
N ASN A 267 -28.89 18.63 -10.99
CA ASN A 267 -30.18 18.13 -10.52
C ASN A 267 -30.84 17.22 -11.56
N HIS A 268 -31.42 16.10 -11.13
CA HIS A 268 -32.34 15.35 -11.99
C HIS A 268 -33.62 16.17 -12.18
N VAL A 269 -34.15 16.24 -13.40
CA VAL A 269 -35.32 17.08 -13.70
C VAL A 269 -36.58 16.70 -12.90
N ASP A 270 -36.69 15.43 -12.51
CA ASP A 270 -37.77 14.91 -11.65
C ASP A 270 -37.34 14.69 -10.18
N GLN A 271 -36.21 15.28 -9.75
CA GLN A 271 -35.72 15.23 -8.35
C GLN A 271 -35.39 13.81 -7.82
N GLU A 272 -34.92 12.91 -8.71
CA GLU A 272 -34.35 11.63 -8.26
C GLU A 272 -33.02 11.87 -7.53
N LEU A 273 -32.81 11.12 -6.44
CA LEU A 273 -31.64 11.27 -5.54
C LEU A 273 -30.38 10.54 -6.03
N GLY A 274 -30.49 9.71 -7.07
CA GLY A 274 -29.41 8.89 -7.59
C GLY A 274 -29.18 9.13 -9.07
N PHE A 275 -27.94 9.43 -9.44
CA PHE A 275 -27.50 9.55 -10.81
C PHE A 275 -27.46 8.17 -11.48
N GLN A 276 -28.01 8.08 -12.68
CA GLN A 276 -28.06 6.84 -13.46
C GLN A 276 -27.48 7.06 -14.85
N ASP A 277 -26.65 6.10 -15.28
CA ASP A 277 -26.16 5.96 -16.65
C ASP A 277 -27.28 5.44 -17.57
N LYS A 278 -28.30 6.27 -17.76
CA LYS A 278 -29.51 5.99 -18.55
C LYS A 278 -29.93 7.22 -19.33
N TYR A 279 -30.91 7.04 -20.20
CA TYR A 279 -31.56 8.13 -20.93
C TYR A 279 -32.50 8.94 -20.01
N LEU A 280 -31.92 9.58 -18.99
CA LEU A 280 -32.58 10.46 -18.02
C LEU A 280 -32.00 11.87 -18.11
N PHE A 281 -32.80 12.89 -17.78
CA PHE A 281 -32.40 14.27 -17.95
C PHE A 281 -31.90 14.91 -16.65
N TYR A 282 -30.80 15.65 -16.76
CA TYR A 282 -30.17 16.38 -15.66
C TYR A 282 -29.89 17.83 -16.05
N ARG A 283 -29.90 18.75 -15.10
CA ARG A 283 -29.65 20.19 -15.32
C ARG A 283 -28.63 20.71 -14.33
N PHE A 284 -27.65 21.48 -14.81
CA PHE A 284 -26.71 22.17 -13.91
C PHE A 284 -27.41 23.30 -13.16
N LEU A 285 -26.95 23.59 -11.95
CA LEU A 285 -27.50 24.65 -11.11
C LEU A 285 -27.54 26.01 -11.83
N ASP A 286 -26.48 26.35 -12.56
CA ASP A 286 -26.42 27.60 -13.33
C ASP A 286 -27.54 27.66 -14.38
N ASP A 287 -27.89 26.54 -15.02
CA ASP A 287 -28.88 26.48 -16.10
C ASP A 287 -30.35 26.47 -15.61
N GLU A 288 -30.59 26.50 -14.29
CA GLU A 288 -31.94 26.69 -13.73
C GLU A 288 -32.47 28.12 -13.98
N GLU A 289 -31.57 29.10 -14.15
CA GLU A 289 -31.96 30.49 -14.46
C GLU A 289 -32.24 30.66 -15.96
N GLU A 290 -33.34 31.34 -16.28
CA GLU A 290 -33.85 31.44 -17.65
C GLU A 290 -32.92 32.24 -18.60
N ASP A 291 -32.12 33.16 -18.04
CA ASP A 291 -31.20 34.08 -18.74
C ASP A 291 -29.72 33.82 -18.40
N THR A 292 -29.33 32.54 -18.29
CA THR A 292 -27.95 32.19 -17.95
C THR A 292 -26.96 32.62 -19.06
N PRO A 293 -25.97 33.50 -18.76
CA PRO A 293 -25.02 33.93 -19.78
C PRO A 293 -24.11 32.79 -20.23
N LEU A 294 -23.74 32.82 -21.51
CA LEU A 294 -22.66 31.96 -22.02
C LEU A 294 -21.34 32.35 -21.37
N PRO A 295 -20.45 31.37 -21.05
CA PRO A 295 -19.17 31.67 -20.42
C PRO A 295 -18.32 32.57 -21.31
N SER A 296 -17.69 33.57 -20.68
CA SER A 296 -16.73 34.45 -21.36
C SER A 296 -15.50 33.67 -21.85
N GLU A 297 -14.75 34.20 -22.82
CA GLU A 297 -13.51 33.56 -23.30
C GLU A 297 -12.46 33.39 -22.18
N GLU A 298 -12.46 34.28 -21.19
CA GLU A 298 -11.59 34.16 -20.02
C GLU A 298 -12.03 33.01 -19.11
N GLU A 299 -13.32 32.89 -18.80
CA GLU A 299 -13.85 31.76 -18.01
C GLU A 299 -13.69 30.41 -18.72
N LYS A 300 -13.80 30.38 -20.05
CA LYS A 300 -13.50 29.17 -20.83
C LYS A 300 -12.04 28.77 -20.69
N ARG A 301 -11.11 29.73 -20.79
CA ARG A 301 -9.67 29.49 -20.63
C ARG A 301 -9.35 28.99 -19.21
N GLU A 302 -9.90 29.64 -18.19
CA GLU A 302 -9.72 29.27 -16.79
C GLU A 302 -10.27 27.87 -16.50
N SER A 303 -11.49 27.57 -16.97
CA SER A 303 -12.11 26.25 -16.81
C SER A 303 -11.32 25.15 -17.53
N GLU A 304 -10.75 25.45 -18.70
CA GLU A 304 -9.91 24.53 -19.48
C GLU A 304 -8.56 24.23 -18.79
N GLU A 305 -8.04 25.17 -18.00
CA GLU A 305 -6.84 25.00 -17.17
C GLU A 305 -7.15 24.20 -15.88
N GLU A 306 -8.29 24.45 -15.24
CA GLU A 306 -8.71 23.78 -13.99
C GLU A 306 -9.35 22.39 -14.19
N LEU A 307 -9.78 22.06 -15.42
CA LEU A 307 -10.49 20.81 -15.71
C LEU A 307 -9.75 19.54 -15.24
N PRO A 308 -8.43 19.36 -15.47
CA PRO A 308 -7.72 18.16 -15.03
C PRO A 308 -7.73 17.98 -13.51
N GLU A 309 -7.52 19.06 -12.75
CA GLU A 309 -7.55 19.04 -11.29
C GLU A 309 -8.96 18.78 -10.76
N THR A 310 -9.97 19.37 -11.40
CA THR A 310 -11.39 19.16 -11.09
C THR A 310 -11.80 17.70 -11.29
N ILE A 311 -11.42 17.09 -12.40
CA ILE A 311 -11.69 15.67 -12.67
C ILE A 311 -10.97 14.78 -11.65
N LEU A 312 -9.72 15.09 -11.29
CA LEU A 312 -8.98 14.34 -10.27
C LEU A 312 -9.67 14.42 -8.90
N PHE A 313 -10.09 15.62 -8.48
CA PHE A 313 -10.83 15.84 -7.25
C PHE A 313 -12.15 15.03 -7.22
N LEU A 314 -12.94 15.08 -8.31
CA LEU A 314 -14.17 14.29 -8.43
C LEU A 314 -13.89 12.78 -8.43
N ALA A 315 -12.80 12.34 -9.06
CA ALA A 315 -12.42 10.93 -9.09
C ALA A 315 -12.08 10.39 -7.70
N GLN A 316 -11.61 11.24 -6.77
CA GLN A 316 -11.30 10.88 -5.39
C GLN A 316 -12.55 10.76 -4.50
N ILE A 317 -13.52 11.67 -4.65
CA ILE A 317 -14.77 11.67 -3.84
C ILE A 317 -15.89 10.82 -4.44
N GLY A 318 -15.84 10.57 -5.74
CA GLY A 318 -16.91 9.91 -6.50
C GLY A 318 -17.28 8.52 -5.99
N PRO A 319 -16.34 7.64 -5.57
CA PRO A 319 -16.74 6.32 -5.10
C PRO A 319 -17.41 6.36 -3.71
N ASP A 320 -17.14 7.36 -2.86
CA ASP A 320 -17.89 7.53 -1.60
C ASP A 320 -19.34 7.97 -1.87
N ALA A 321 -19.53 8.83 -2.87
CA ALA A 321 -20.85 9.24 -3.33
C ALA A 321 -21.63 8.07 -3.96
N LEU A 322 -20.94 7.25 -4.76
CA LEU A 322 -21.48 6.01 -5.32
C LEU A 322 -21.89 5.02 -4.22
N LEU A 323 -21.03 4.83 -3.22
CA LEU A 323 -21.31 3.97 -2.06
C LEU A 323 -22.57 4.42 -1.33
N ARG A 324 -22.69 5.71 -1.01
CA ARG A 324 -23.89 6.27 -0.35
C ARG A 324 -25.15 6.04 -1.18
N MET A 325 -25.07 6.25 -2.50
CA MET A 325 -26.19 6.03 -3.40
C MET A 325 -26.64 4.56 -3.39
N ILE A 326 -25.69 3.62 -3.46
CA ILE A 326 -25.98 2.18 -3.45
C ILE A 326 -26.53 1.73 -2.08
N LEU A 327 -25.95 2.21 -0.98
CA LEU A 327 -26.36 1.81 0.37
C LEU A 327 -27.75 2.33 0.78
N ARG A 328 -28.33 3.28 0.05
CA ARG A 328 -29.75 3.65 0.18
C ARG A 328 -30.70 2.56 -0.31
N LYS A 329 -30.24 1.61 -1.13
CA LYS A 329 -31.00 0.41 -1.49
C LYS A 329 -31.10 -0.51 -0.27
N SER A 330 -32.27 -1.12 -0.09
CA SER A 330 -32.43 -2.17 0.92
C SER A 330 -31.51 -3.37 0.61
N PRO A 331 -31.01 -4.11 1.63
CA PRO A 331 -30.14 -5.27 1.46
C PRO A 331 -30.57 -6.23 0.34
N GLY A 332 -31.86 -6.58 0.28
CA GLY A 332 -32.41 -7.52 -0.71
C GLY A 332 -32.53 -6.98 -2.15
N GLN A 333 -32.32 -5.68 -2.37
CA GLN A 333 -32.40 -5.04 -3.70
C GLN A 333 -31.03 -4.80 -4.34
N ARG A 334 -29.94 -5.17 -3.67
CA ARG A 334 -28.57 -4.97 -4.16
C ARG A 334 -28.24 -6.00 -5.24
N THR A 335 -27.72 -5.53 -6.37
CA THR A 335 -27.21 -6.40 -7.43
C THR A 335 -25.83 -6.96 -7.08
N GLY A 336 -25.33 -7.94 -7.85
CA GLY A 336 -23.96 -8.43 -7.69
C GLY A 336 -22.92 -7.31 -7.79
N ASP A 337 -23.08 -6.40 -8.75
CA ASP A 337 -22.20 -5.24 -8.94
C ASP A 337 -22.27 -4.26 -7.76
N ASP A 338 -23.47 -4.03 -7.19
CA ASP A 338 -23.64 -3.22 -5.99
C ASP A 338 -22.81 -3.79 -4.82
N LEU A 339 -22.87 -5.11 -4.63
CA LEU A 339 -22.15 -5.79 -3.55
C LEU A 339 -20.63 -5.72 -3.74
N GLU A 340 -20.13 -5.83 -4.97
CA GLU A 340 -18.70 -5.67 -5.27
C GLU A 340 -18.22 -4.25 -4.97
N ILE A 341 -19.00 -3.23 -5.36
CA ILE A 341 -18.67 -1.83 -5.06
C ILE A 341 -18.65 -1.58 -3.56
N ILE A 342 -19.67 -2.04 -2.82
CA ILE A 342 -19.69 -1.89 -1.36
C ILE A 342 -18.46 -2.57 -0.75
N TYR A 343 -18.19 -3.84 -1.12
CA TYR A 343 -17.04 -4.59 -0.62
C TYR A 343 -15.71 -3.86 -0.87
N ASP A 344 -15.50 -3.34 -2.08
CA ASP A 344 -14.31 -2.57 -2.44
C ASP A 344 -14.13 -1.35 -1.51
N GLU A 345 -15.20 -0.66 -1.14
CA GLU A 345 -15.14 0.47 -0.21
C GLU A 345 -14.92 0.03 1.25
N LEU A 346 -15.53 -1.09 1.69
CA LEU A 346 -15.33 -1.62 3.03
C LEU A 346 -13.86 -1.98 3.31
N LEU A 347 -13.08 -2.32 2.27
CA LEU A 347 -11.63 -2.55 2.40
C LEU A 347 -10.85 -1.30 2.84
N HIS A 348 -11.39 -0.10 2.62
CA HIS A 348 -10.75 1.17 2.95
C HIS A 348 -11.19 1.73 4.32
N ILE A 349 -12.20 1.12 4.95
CA ILE A 349 -12.72 1.56 6.26
C ILE A 349 -11.86 0.95 7.38
N LYS A 350 -11.14 1.81 8.11
CA LYS A 350 -10.21 1.39 9.18
C LYS A 350 -10.87 0.56 10.28
N ALA A 351 -12.08 0.93 10.70
CA ALA A 351 -12.85 0.15 11.69
C ALA A 351 -13.04 -1.33 11.27
N LEU A 352 -13.07 -1.61 9.96
CA LEU A 352 -13.25 -2.95 9.41
C LEU A 352 -11.93 -3.66 9.09
N ALA A 353 -10.77 -3.00 9.20
CA ALA A 353 -9.49 -3.53 8.72
C ALA A 353 -9.16 -4.92 9.29
N HIS A 354 -9.44 -5.11 10.59
CA HIS A 354 -9.23 -6.34 11.35
C HIS A 354 -10.17 -7.52 11.00
N LEU A 355 -11.21 -7.29 10.21
CA LEU A 355 -12.16 -8.34 9.81
C LEU A 355 -11.64 -9.11 8.59
N SER A 356 -11.96 -10.41 8.54
CA SER A 356 -11.62 -11.26 7.39
C SER A 356 -12.34 -10.79 6.12
N ASN A 357 -11.80 -11.14 4.95
CA ASN A 357 -12.44 -10.78 3.68
C ASN A 357 -13.82 -11.42 3.52
N THR A 358 -14.04 -12.62 4.07
CA THR A 358 -15.36 -13.27 4.10
C THR A 358 -16.36 -12.44 4.89
N VAL A 359 -16.00 -12.02 6.11
CA VAL A 359 -16.86 -11.14 6.93
C VAL A 359 -17.15 -9.83 6.21
N LYS A 360 -16.16 -9.21 5.56
CA LYS A 360 -16.37 -7.97 4.78
C LYS A 360 -17.33 -8.18 3.60
N ARG A 361 -17.28 -9.33 2.91
CA ARG A 361 -18.23 -9.66 1.84
C ARG A 361 -19.65 -9.84 2.36
N GLU A 362 -19.80 -10.56 3.47
CA GLU A 362 -21.11 -10.73 4.11
C GLU A 362 -21.65 -9.38 4.62
N LEU A 363 -20.79 -8.54 5.21
CA LEU A 363 -21.13 -7.18 5.62
C LEU A 363 -21.63 -6.32 4.45
N ALA A 364 -21.04 -6.45 3.27
CA ALA A 364 -21.50 -5.71 2.08
C ALA A 364 -22.97 -6.01 1.73
N SER A 365 -23.44 -7.22 2.03
CA SER A 365 -24.83 -7.62 1.79
C SER A 365 -25.83 -7.02 2.78
N VAL A 366 -25.41 -6.74 4.03
CA VAL A 366 -26.32 -6.33 5.12
C VAL A 366 -26.16 -4.89 5.56
N VAL A 367 -24.99 -4.28 5.37
CA VAL A 367 -24.66 -2.97 5.97
C VAL A 367 -25.64 -1.89 5.51
N ILE A 368 -26.14 -1.08 6.44
CA ILE A 368 -27.18 -0.06 6.19
C ILE A 368 -26.54 1.32 6.30
N PHE A 369 -26.87 2.23 5.39
CA PHE A 369 -26.51 3.63 5.53
C PHE A 369 -27.59 4.38 6.31
N GLU A 370 -27.19 5.09 7.37
CA GLU A 370 -28.06 5.89 8.21
C GLU A 370 -27.54 7.33 8.30
N SER A 371 -28.42 8.32 8.18
CA SER A 371 -28.03 9.74 8.21
C SER A 371 -28.96 10.56 9.08
N HIS A 372 -28.39 11.47 9.87
CA HIS A 372 -29.11 12.32 10.79
C HIS A 372 -28.75 13.78 10.55
N ALA A 373 -29.76 14.64 10.43
CA ALA A 373 -29.57 16.02 9.98
C ALA A 373 -29.08 16.96 11.09
N LYS A 374 -29.50 16.75 12.35
CA LYS A 374 -29.34 17.73 13.43
C LYS A 374 -28.44 17.25 14.56
N ALA A 375 -27.56 18.13 15.04
CA ALA A 375 -26.87 18.00 16.30
C ALA A 375 -27.87 17.82 17.46
N GLY A 376 -27.44 17.14 18.53
CA GLY A 376 -28.28 16.84 19.69
C GLY A 376 -29.22 15.63 19.52
N THR A 377 -29.33 15.07 18.31
CA THR A 377 -30.12 13.85 18.07
C THR A 377 -29.52 12.68 18.87
N VAL A 378 -30.34 12.00 19.66
CA VAL A 378 -29.94 10.81 20.43
C VAL A 378 -30.10 9.57 19.55
N LEU A 379 -29.02 8.80 19.34
CA LEU A 379 -29.05 7.53 18.60
C LEU A 379 -29.64 6.40 19.45
N PHE A 380 -29.23 6.31 20.71
CA PHE A 380 -29.76 5.39 21.71
C PHE A 380 -29.36 5.85 23.13
N ASN A 381 -30.09 5.39 24.13
CA ASN A 381 -29.85 5.70 25.54
C ASN A 381 -29.12 4.57 26.30
N GLN A 382 -28.37 4.93 27.33
CA GLN A 382 -27.85 4.00 28.32
C GLN A 382 -29.01 3.22 28.96
N GLY A 383 -28.85 1.91 29.09
CA GLY A 383 -29.86 0.99 29.62
C GLY A 383 -30.80 0.40 28.57
N GLU A 384 -30.81 0.90 27.33
CA GLU A 384 -31.60 0.30 26.25
C GLU A 384 -31.03 -1.04 25.77
N GLU A 385 -31.82 -1.84 25.07
CA GLU A 385 -31.33 -3.06 24.43
C GLU A 385 -30.36 -2.72 23.28
N GLY A 386 -29.28 -3.50 23.16
CA GLY A 386 -28.35 -3.37 22.04
C GLY A 386 -28.92 -3.90 20.74
N THR A 387 -29.39 -3.03 19.84
CA THR A 387 -29.98 -3.45 18.55
C THR A 387 -29.01 -3.42 17.37
N SER A 388 -28.00 -2.54 17.39
CA SER A 388 -27.14 -2.30 16.22
C SER A 388 -25.70 -1.89 16.59
N TRP A 389 -24.76 -2.13 15.67
CA TRP A 389 -23.38 -1.65 15.69
C TRP A 389 -23.20 -0.56 14.64
N TYR A 390 -22.47 0.51 14.98
CA TYR A 390 -22.33 1.71 14.16
C TYR A 390 -20.87 2.05 13.87
N ILE A 391 -20.63 2.56 12.66
CA ILE A 391 -19.35 3.12 12.22
C ILE A 391 -19.62 4.51 11.65
N ILE A 392 -18.85 5.51 12.09
CA ILE A 392 -19.04 6.90 11.68
C ILE A 392 -18.39 7.15 10.32
N GLN A 393 -19.18 7.46 9.29
CA GLN A 393 -18.69 7.85 7.96
C GLN A 393 -18.51 9.36 7.81
N LYS A 394 -19.31 10.16 8.54
CA LYS A 394 -19.22 11.62 8.53
C LYS A 394 -19.78 12.14 9.84
N GLY A 395 -19.15 13.18 10.37
CA GLY A 395 -19.60 13.85 11.58
C GLY A 395 -18.93 13.32 12.85
N SER A 396 -19.53 13.62 13.99
CA SER A 396 -19.03 13.27 15.32
C SER A 396 -20.17 13.10 16.32
N VAL A 397 -19.92 12.29 17.35
CA VAL A 397 -20.89 11.98 18.41
C VAL A 397 -20.25 12.07 19.79
N ASN A 398 -21.04 12.44 20.78
CA ASN A 398 -20.68 12.42 22.19
C ASN A 398 -21.10 11.08 22.82
N VAL A 399 -20.20 10.47 23.59
CA VAL A 399 -20.48 9.29 24.42
C VAL A 399 -20.82 9.75 25.83
N VAL A 400 -22.06 9.53 26.26
CA VAL A 400 -22.58 10.06 27.53
C VAL A 400 -22.89 8.91 28.49
N ILE A 401 -22.38 9.01 29.72
CA ILE A 401 -22.69 8.05 30.80
C ILE A 401 -23.37 8.79 31.95
N TYR A 402 -24.48 8.26 32.44
CA TYR A 402 -25.21 8.83 33.57
C TYR A 402 -24.30 8.95 34.80
N GLY A 403 -24.30 10.13 35.42
CA GLY A 403 -23.43 10.47 36.55
C GLY A 403 -21.99 10.85 36.18
N LYS A 404 -21.54 10.61 34.94
CA LYS A 404 -20.20 10.99 34.45
C LYS A 404 -20.22 12.07 33.36
N GLY A 405 -21.36 12.31 32.72
CA GLY A 405 -21.47 13.26 31.62
C GLY A 405 -20.83 12.72 30.33
N VAL A 406 -20.25 13.62 29.52
CA VAL A 406 -19.55 13.25 28.28
C VAL A 406 -18.20 12.63 28.61
N VAL A 407 -18.04 11.34 28.32
CA VAL A 407 -16.81 10.59 28.61
C VAL A 407 -15.75 10.82 27.52
N CYS A 408 -16.18 10.82 26.26
CA CYS A 408 -15.34 11.09 25.10
C CYS A 408 -16.20 11.48 23.88
N THR A 409 -15.53 11.98 22.84
CA THR A 409 -16.14 12.29 21.54
C THR A 409 -15.55 11.41 20.44
N LEU A 410 -16.40 10.80 19.63
CA LEU A 410 -16.01 9.95 18.51
C LEU A 410 -16.17 10.71 17.19
N HIS A 411 -15.30 10.42 16.23
CA HIS A 411 -15.23 11.08 14.93
C HIS A 411 -15.29 10.07 13.77
N GLU A 412 -15.31 10.59 12.55
CA GLU A 412 -15.24 9.79 11.33
C GLU A 412 -14.11 8.74 11.37
N GLY A 413 -14.49 7.48 11.11
CA GLY A 413 -13.62 6.30 11.20
C GLY A 413 -13.75 5.51 12.50
N ASP A 414 -14.27 6.11 13.57
CA ASP A 414 -14.52 5.44 14.85
C ASP A 414 -15.79 4.56 14.79
N ASP A 415 -15.87 3.58 15.69
CA ASP A 415 -16.99 2.64 15.82
C ASP A 415 -17.49 2.50 17.26
N PHE A 416 -18.78 2.21 17.43
CA PHE A 416 -19.42 2.10 18.75
C PHE A 416 -20.63 1.16 18.76
N GLY A 417 -21.02 0.71 19.95
CA GLY A 417 -22.23 -0.10 20.15
C GLY A 417 -22.06 -1.60 19.88
N LYS A 418 -20.83 -2.09 19.67
CA LYS A 418 -20.55 -3.52 19.43
C LYS A 418 -20.83 -4.41 20.65
N LEU A 419 -20.50 -3.94 21.86
CA LEU A 419 -20.53 -4.74 23.09
C LEU A 419 -21.89 -5.40 23.34
N ALA A 420 -22.96 -4.60 23.32
CA ALA A 420 -24.31 -5.04 23.61
C ALA A 420 -24.86 -6.09 22.61
N LEU A 421 -24.27 -6.19 21.42
CA LEU A 421 -24.60 -7.24 20.46
C LEU A 421 -23.96 -8.60 20.81
N VAL A 422 -22.82 -8.58 21.49
CA VAL A 422 -22.02 -9.78 21.79
C VAL A 422 -22.42 -10.38 23.14
N THR A 423 -22.70 -9.53 24.13
CA THR A 423 -22.97 -9.94 25.51
C THR A 423 -24.46 -10.03 25.85
N ASP A 424 -25.35 -9.64 24.93
CA ASP A 424 -26.79 -9.46 25.18
C ASP A 424 -27.09 -8.56 26.39
N SER A 425 -26.15 -7.68 26.76
CA SER A 425 -26.29 -6.74 27.87
C SER A 425 -26.91 -5.41 27.40
N PRO A 426 -27.56 -4.64 28.31
CA PRO A 426 -28.00 -3.28 28.01
C PRO A 426 -26.87 -2.35 27.56
N ARG A 427 -27.21 -1.25 26.90
CA ARG A 427 -26.26 -0.19 26.49
C ARG A 427 -25.58 0.41 27.72
N ALA A 428 -24.25 0.41 27.73
CA ALA A 428 -23.44 1.00 28.81
C ALA A 428 -23.31 2.54 28.74
N ALA A 429 -23.72 3.15 27.63
CA ALA A 429 -23.65 4.60 27.40
C ALA A 429 -24.74 5.06 26.42
N SER A 430 -25.13 6.33 26.48
CA SER A 430 -25.94 7.01 25.46
C SER A 430 -25.05 7.61 24.38
N ILE A 431 -25.53 7.67 23.14
CA ILE A 431 -24.84 8.32 22.02
C ILE A 431 -25.67 9.48 21.50
N VAL A 432 -25.06 10.66 21.44
CA VAL A 432 -25.72 11.90 21.00
C VAL A 432 -24.90 12.58 19.91
N LEU A 433 -25.55 13.00 18.83
CA LEU A 433 -24.88 13.73 17.75
C LEU A 433 -24.27 15.04 18.25
N ARG A 434 -23.00 15.28 17.89
CA ARG A 434 -22.27 16.50 18.24
C ARG A 434 -22.43 17.58 17.18
N GLU A 435 -22.57 17.18 15.92
CA GLU A 435 -22.70 18.09 14.77
C GLU A 435 -23.84 17.70 13.82
N ASP A 436 -24.23 18.66 12.97
CA ASP A 436 -25.25 18.45 11.95
C ASP A 436 -24.76 17.50 10.84
N ASN A 437 -25.68 16.82 10.18
CA ASN A 437 -25.41 15.97 9.01
C ASN A 437 -24.42 14.81 9.25
N CYS A 438 -24.59 14.07 10.36
CA CYS A 438 -23.80 12.86 10.61
C CYS A 438 -24.28 11.69 9.72
N HIS A 439 -23.34 10.83 9.33
CA HIS A 439 -23.56 9.65 8.50
C HIS A 439 -22.92 8.43 9.15
N PHE A 440 -23.64 7.31 9.16
CA PHE A 440 -23.25 6.07 9.81
C PHE A 440 -23.44 4.88 8.88
N LEU A 441 -22.54 3.90 8.99
CA LEU A 441 -22.83 2.52 8.60
C LEU A 441 -23.36 1.77 9.82
N ARG A 442 -24.50 1.09 9.67
CA ARG A 442 -25.17 0.34 10.72
C ARG A 442 -25.27 -1.14 10.34
N VAL A 443 -25.00 -2.02 11.29
CA VAL A 443 -25.24 -3.46 11.19
C VAL A 443 -26.16 -3.87 12.33
N ASP A 444 -27.30 -4.46 12.01
CA ASP A 444 -28.29 -4.87 13.01
C ASP A 444 -27.89 -6.19 13.68
N LYS A 445 -28.37 -6.41 14.91
CA LYS A 445 -28.01 -7.55 15.77
C LYS A 445 -28.24 -8.90 15.10
N GLU A 446 -29.37 -9.06 14.42
CA GLU A 446 -29.73 -10.31 13.75
C GLU A 446 -28.74 -10.65 12.63
N ASP A 447 -28.40 -9.66 11.79
CA ASP A 447 -27.41 -9.80 10.73
C ASP A 447 -26.00 -10.00 11.30
N PHE A 448 -25.62 -9.26 12.33
CA PHE A 448 -24.33 -9.42 13.01
C PHE A 448 -24.13 -10.85 13.53
N ASN A 449 -25.14 -11.37 14.24
CA ASN A 449 -25.11 -12.74 14.75
C ASN A 449 -25.23 -13.79 13.64
N ARG A 450 -25.99 -13.52 12.57
CA ARG A 450 -26.05 -14.40 11.39
C ARG A 450 -24.68 -14.53 10.74
N ILE A 451 -23.99 -13.43 10.49
CA ILE A 451 -22.66 -13.43 9.88
C ILE A 451 -21.68 -14.25 10.73
N LEU A 452 -21.69 -14.07 12.06
CA LEU A 452 -20.83 -14.87 12.95
C LEU A 452 -21.15 -16.37 12.89
N ARG A 453 -22.43 -16.74 12.87
CA ARG A 453 -22.85 -18.14 12.72
C ARG A 453 -22.48 -18.72 11.37
N ASP A 454 -22.69 -17.97 10.29
CA ASP A 454 -22.43 -18.42 8.92
C ASP A 454 -20.92 -18.59 8.69
N VAL A 455 -20.09 -17.70 9.25
CA VAL A 455 -18.63 -17.85 9.22
C VAL A 455 -18.18 -19.11 9.97
N GLU A 456 -18.70 -19.37 11.17
CA GLU A 456 -18.34 -20.60 11.91
C GLU A 456 -18.90 -21.85 11.21
N ALA A 457 -20.11 -21.81 10.64
CA ALA A 457 -20.70 -22.90 9.86
C ALA A 457 -19.91 -23.21 8.58
N ASN A 458 -19.26 -22.20 8.00
CA ASN A 458 -18.38 -22.34 6.85
C ASN A 458 -16.94 -22.69 7.23
N THR A 459 -16.61 -22.76 8.53
CA THR A 459 -15.28 -23.09 9.03
C THR A 459 -15.22 -24.55 9.49
N VAL A 460 -14.23 -25.29 9.01
CA VAL A 460 -13.96 -26.67 9.43
C VAL A 460 -12.65 -26.68 10.20
N ARG A 461 -12.67 -27.18 11.44
CA ARG A 461 -11.49 -27.31 12.31
C ARG A 461 -11.19 -28.79 12.54
N LEU A 462 -10.10 -29.28 11.95
CA LEU A 462 -9.58 -30.60 12.25
C LEU A 462 -8.78 -30.54 13.56
N LYS A 463 -9.05 -31.49 14.45
CA LYS A 463 -8.38 -31.59 15.75
C LYS A 463 -7.63 -32.90 15.89
N GLU A 464 -6.45 -32.84 16.49
CA GLU A 464 -5.70 -34.00 16.97
C GLU A 464 -5.37 -33.76 18.44
N HIS A 465 -5.61 -34.75 19.30
CA HIS A 465 -5.40 -34.62 20.75
C HIS A 465 -6.08 -33.37 21.36
N GLU A 466 -7.33 -33.09 20.97
CA GLU A 466 -8.13 -31.90 21.36
C GLU A 466 -7.57 -30.54 20.91
N GLN A 467 -6.45 -30.50 20.19
CA GLN A 467 -5.87 -29.28 19.65
C GLN A 467 -6.22 -29.12 18.17
N ALA A 468 -6.55 -27.89 17.75
CA ALA A 468 -6.77 -27.60 16.33
C ALA A 468 -5.43 -27.70 15.58
N VAL A 469 -5.40 -28.50 14.52
CA VAL A 469 -4.18 -28.72 13.70
C VAL A 469 -4.35 -28.24 12.26
N LEU A 470 -5.59 -28.08 11.78
CA LEU A 470 -5.92 -27.51 10.48
C LEU A 470 -7.27 -26.80 10.54
N VAL A 471 -7.33 -25.59 10.01
CA VAL A 471 -8.53 -24.79 9.88
C VAL A 471 -8.76 -24.50 8.40
N LEU A 472 -9.93 -24.87 7.92
CA LEU A 472 -10.37 -24.70 6.55
C LEU A 472 -11.60 -23.80 6.52
N GLU A 473 -11.74 -23.00 5.48
CA GLU A 473 -12.94 -22.22 5.23
C GLU A 473 -13.55 -22.62 3.89
N LYS A 474 -14.88 -22.73 3.84
CA LYS A 474 -15.63 -23.05 2.63
C LYS A 474 -15.60 -21.87 1.66
N SER A 475 -15.14 -22.10 0.43
CA SER A 475 -15.15 -21.09 -0.62
C SER A 475 -16.59 -20.71 -1.00
N PRO A 476 -16.94 -19.40 -1.04
CA PRO A 476 -18.27 -18.95 -1.43
C PRO A 476 -18.59 -19.16 -2.92
N ARG A 477 -17.55 -19.36 -3.77
CA ARG A 477 -17.74 -19.70 -5.18
C ARG A 477 -17.89 -21.21 -5.34
N ALA A 478 -19.11 -21.67 -5.62
CA ALA A 478 -19.35 -23.02 -6.13
C ALA A 478 -18.58 -23.19 -7.44
N SER A 479 -17.82 -24.28 -7.57
CA SER A 479 -17.24 -24.66 -8.86
C SER A 479 -18.37 -24.93 -9.85
N THR A 480 -18.14 -24.72 -11.15
CA THR A 480 -19.06 -25.10 -12.23
C THR A 480 -19.44 -26.59 -12.23
N LEU A 481 -18.73 -27.41 -11.42
CA LEU A 481 -18.96 -28.83 -11.21
C LEU A 481 -19.67 -29.19 -9.89
N GLY A 482 -20.18 -28.23 -9.11
CA GLY A 482 -20.98 -28.51 -7.90
C GLY A 482 -20.20 -29.08 -6.70
N SER A 483 -18.87 -29.20 -6.77
CA SER A 483 -18.04 -29.61 -5.63
C SER A 483 -17.72 -28.41 -4.74
N ILE A 484 -17.96 -28.57 -3.43
CA ILE A 484 -17.63 -27.60 -2.38
C ILE A 484 -16.11 -27.55 -2.23
N LYS A 485 -15.50 -26.39 -2.52
CA LYS A 485 -14.05 -26.18 -2.37
C LYS A 485 -13.77 -25.56 -1.00
N TYR A 486 -12.85 -26.15 -0.25
CA TYR A 486 -12.33 -25.57 0.99
C TYR A 486 -10.97 -24.93 0.75
N THR A 487 -10.66 -23.89 1.52
CA THR A 487 -9.38 -23.19 1.49
C THR A 487 -8.72 -23.23 2.86
N VAL A 488 -7.42 -23.54 2.90
CA VAL A 488 -6.65 -23.55 4.15
C VAL A 488 -6.53 -22.12 4.71
N ILE A 489 -6.89 -21.93 5.97
CA ILE A 489 -6.73 -20.68 6.71
C ILE A 489 -5.49 -20.74 7.59
N SER A 490 -5.39 -21.80 8.40
CA SER A 490 -4.22 -22.04 9.24
C SER A 490 -4.01 -23.53 9.48
N GLY A 491 -2.79 -23.94 9.82
CA GLY A 491 -2.51 -25.30 10.26
C GLY A 491 -1.05 -25.54 10.62
N THR A 492 -0.75 -26.71 11.17
CA THR A 492 0.64 -27.15 11.36
C THR A 492 1.28 -27.44 9.99
N PRO A 493 2.60 -27.23 9.80
CA PRO A 493 3.28 -27.51 8.54
C PRO A 493 2.93 -28.87 7.94
N GLU A 494 2.96 -29.93 8.74
CA GLU A 494 2.68 -31.32 8.35
C GLU A 494 1.24 -31.48 7.83
N LYS A 495 0.24 -31.01 8.60
CA LYS A 495 -1.16 -31.08 8.18
C LYS A 495 -1.48 -30.25 6.95
N ILE A 496 -0.78 -29.13 6.74
CA ILE A 496 -0.91 -28.36 5.50
C ILE A 496 -0.40 -29.19 4.32
N LEU A 497 0.77 -29.82 4.44
CA LEU A 497 1.33 -30.70 3.41
C LEU A 497 0.40 -31.88 3.11
N GLU A 498 -0.05 -32.59 4.14
CA GLU A 498 -1.01 -33.70 4.02
C GLU A 498 -2.27 -33.27 3.26
N HIS A 499 -2.87 -32.15 3.66
CA HIS A 499 -4.08 -31.63 3.02
C HIS A 499 -3.87 -31.33 1.54
N PHE A 500 -2.74 -30.68 1.18
CA PHE A 500 -2.45 -30.40 -0.23
C PHE A 500 -2.16 -31.65 -1.03
N LEU A 501 -1.49 -32.66 -0.46
CA LEU A 501 -1.30 -33.96 -1.10
C LEU A 501 -2.65 -34.64 -1.34
N GLU A 502 -3.57 -34.63 -0.37
CA GLU A 502 -4.89 -35.29 -0.41
C GLU A 502 -5.93 -34.59 -1.30
N THR A 503 -5.83 -33.27 -1.45
CA THR A 503 -6.77 -32.49 -2.27
C THR A 503 -6.24 -32.19 -3.67
N MET A 504 -4.98 -32.55 -3.95
CA MET A 504 -4.34 -32.32 -5.24
C MET A 504 -5.12 -32.95 -6.39
N ARG A 505 -5.40 -32.14 -7.41
CA ARG A 505 -6.03 -32.59 -8.64
C ARG A 505 -5.04 -33.34 -9.53
N MET A 506 -5.32 -34.62 -9.76
CA MET A 506 -4.46 -35.50 -10.56
C MET A 506 -4.69 -35.38 -12.08
N ASP A 507 -5.75 -34.70 -12.49
CA ASP A 507 -6.06 -34.43 -13.90
C ASP A 507 -5.30 -33.23 -14.47
N ILE A 508 -4.73 -32.38 -13.60
CA ILE A 508 -3.93 -31.22 -14.00
C ILE A 508 -2.47 -31.65 -14.16
N HIS A 509 -1.90 -31.43 -15.34
CA HIS A 509 -0.49 -31.74 -15.59
C HIS A 509 0.41 -30.94 -14.65
N HIS A 510 1.52 -31.52 -14.17
CA HIS A 510 2.40 -30.89 -13.18
C HIS A 510 3.07 -29.59 -13.66
N SER A 511 3.06 -29.33 -14.97
CA SER A 511 3.54 -28.07 -15.58
C SER A 511 2.46 -26.99 -15.69
N GLU A 512 1.18 -27.34 -15.52
CA GLU A 512 0.06 -26.40 -15.56
C GLU A 512 -0.16 -25.76 -14.18
N PRO A 513 -0.54 -24.47 -14.13
CA PRO A 513 -0.70 -23.75 -12.88
C PRO A 513 -1.87 -24.31 -12.06
N ASP A 514 -1.59 -24.67 -10.80
CA ASP A 514 -2.63 -24.95 -9.80
C ASP A 514 -2.42 -23.96 -8.65
N PRO A 515 -3.18 -22.85 -8.60
CA PRO A 515 -2.93 -21.78 -7.63
C PRO A 515 -2.86 -22.26 -6.18
N ALA A 516 -3.63 -23.29 -5.80
CA ALA A 516 -3.67 -23.77 -4.44
C ALA A 516 -2.37 -24.49 -4.05
N VAL A 517 -1.89 -25.38 -4.92
CA VAL A 517 -0.63 -26.11 -4.71
C VAL A 517 0.58 -25.21 -4.94
N ASP A 518 0.51 -24.30 -5.92
CA ASP A 518 1.54 -23.31 -6.20
C ASP A 518 1.79 -22.38 -5.00
N ASP A 519 0.73 -21.98 -4.27
CA ASP A 519 0.86 -21.20 -3.03
C ASP A 519 1.68 -21.96 -1.97
N PHE A 520 1.45 -23.27 -1.80
CA PHE A 520 2.25 -24.10 -0.89
C PHE A 520 3.70 -24.21 -1.35
N VAL A 521 3.91 -24.58 -2.62
CA VAL A 521 5.24 -24.80 -3.21
C VAL A 521 6.08 -23.52 -3.21
N LEU A 522 5.48 -22.35 -3.35
CA LEU A 522 6.18 -21.09 -3.29
C LEU A 522 6.51 -20.69 -1.84
N MET A 523 5.60 -20.94 -0.90
CA MET A 523 5.68 -20.38 0.46
C MET A 523 6.26 -21.33 1.50
N HIS A 524 6.46 -22.63 1.18
CA HIS A 524 6.91 -23.62 2.17
C HIS A 524 8.20 -23.20 2.87
N CYS A 525 9.14 -22.53 2.18
CA CYS A 525 10.41 -22.13 2.78
C CYS A 525 10.26 -21.23 4.02
N VAL A 526 9.12 -20.56 4.19
CA VAL A 526 8.80 -19.70 5.34
C VAL A 526 8.46 -20.51 6.61
N PHE A 527 7.87 -21.70 6.47
CA PHE A 527 7.29 -22.46 7.59
C PHE A 527 7.68 -23.95 7.63
N MET A 528 8.22 -24.49 6.54
CA MET A 528 8.68 -25.86 6.35
C MET A 528 9.92 -25.86 5.44
N PRO A 529 11.14 -25.71 5.99
CA PRO A 529 12.36 -25.73 5.20
C PRO A 529 12.57 -27.11 4.53
N ASN A 530 13.41 -27.17 3.50
CA ASN A 530 13.66 -28.41 2.75
C ASN A 530 14.21 -29.55 3.62
N SER A 531 14.91 -29.23 4.72
CA SER A 531 15.33 -30.22 5.73
C SER A 531 14.18 -30.95 6.42
N GLN A 532 12.96 -30.40 6.39
CA GLN A 532 11.73 -31.01 6.90
C GLN A 532 10.83 -31.51 5.75
N LEU A 533 10.67 -30.73 4.69
CA LEU A 533 9.82 -31.08 3.54
C LEU A 533 10.31 -32.35 2.81
N CYS A 534 11.60 -32.43 2.47
CA CYS A 534 12.12 -33.55 1.68
C CYS A 534 11.94 -34.91 2.39
N PRO A 535 12.29 -35.06 3.70
CA PRO A 535 12.01 -36.30 4.42
C PRO A 535 10.50 -36.64 4.50
N LEU A 536 9.63 -35.66 4.72
CA LEU A 536 8.17 -35.88 4.77
C LEU A 536 7.61 -36.33 3.42
N LEU A 537 8.06 -35.74 2.31
CA LEU A 537 7.67 -36.19 0.97
C LEU A 537 8.12 -37.63 0.70
N MET A 538 9.33 -37.99 1.14
CA MET A 538 9.83 -39.36 1.00
C MET A 538 9.02 -40.34 1.87
N ALA A 539 8.65 -39.93 3.09
CA ALA A 539 7.78 -40.72 3.96
C ALA A 539 6.39 -40.92 3.33
N HIS A 540 5.79 -39.89 2.72
CA HIS A 540 4.52 -39.99 1.98
C HIS A 540 4.61 -40.90 0.75
N TYR A 541 5.76 -40.88 0.06
CA TYR A 541 6.02 -41.77 -1.08
C TYR A 541 6.04 -43.25 -0.64
N HIS A 542 6.61 -43.53 0.54
CA HIS A 542 6.68 -44.87 1.13
C HIS A 542 5.55 -45.19 2.12
N ALA A 543 4.51 -44.36 2.19
CA ALA A 543 3.45 -44.51 3.18
C ALA A 543 2.77 -45.89 3.08
N ALA A 544 2.62 -46.54 4.24
CA ALA A 544 1.92 -47.81 4.33
C ALA A 544 0.42 -47.63 4.05
N SER A 545 -0.16 -48.53 3.26
CA SER A 545 -1.59 -48.48 2.97
C SER A 545 -2.42 -48.79 4.22
N PRO A 546 -3.53 -48.08 4.47
CA PRO A 546 -4.45 -48.40 5.55
C PRO A 546 -5.04 -49.82 5.38
N PRO A 547 -5.56 -50.43 6.46
CA PRO A 547 -6.18 -51.75 6.39
C PRO A 547 -7.36 -51.77 5.41
N GLY A 548 -7.36 -52.72 4.49
CA GLY A 548 -8.34 -52.85 3.40
C GLY A 548 -8.02 -54.03 2.50
N SER A 549 -8.81 -54.23 1.45
CA SER A 549 -8.54 -55.27 0.44
C SER A 549 -7.19 -55.07 -0.24
N GLU A 550 -6.61 -56.12 -0.83
CA GLU A 550 -5.35 -55.99 -1.58
C GLU A 550 -5.44 -54.97 -2.71
N GLN A 551 -6.59 -54.90 -3.38
CA GLN A 551 -6.85 -53.94 -4.45
C GLN A 551 -6.89 -52.49 -3.94
N GLU A 552 -7.62 -52.21 -2.85
CA GLU A 552 -7.69 -50.86 -2.26
C GLU A 552 -6.32 -50.41 -1.72
N ARG A 553 -5.55 -51.34 -1.14
CA ARG A 553 -4.20 -51.04 -0.66
C ARG A 553 -3.26 -50.68 -1.80
N LEU A 554 -3.35 -51.39 -2.92
CA LEU A 554 -2.56 -51.11 -4.12
C LEU A 554 -2.93 -49.76 -4.73
N GLU A 555 -4.23 -49.46 -4.82
CA GLU A 555 -4.74 -48.19 -5.36
C GLU A 555 -4.34 -47.00 -4.50
N TYR A 556 -4.47 -47.11 -3.17
CA TYR A 556 -4.02 -46.09 -2.23
C TYR A 556 -2.51 -45.84 -2.35
N ALA A 557 -1.70 -46.89 -2.33
CA ALA A 557 -0.25 -46.78 -2.45
C ALA A 557 0.16 -46.11 -3.77
N LEU A 558 -0.48 -46.49 -4.88
CA LEU A 558 -0.24 -45.87 -6.18
C LEU A 558 -0.59 -44.38 -6.17
N ASN A 559 -1.76 -44.01 -5.64
CA ASN A 559 -2.21 -42.63 -5.57
C ASN A 559 -1.31 -41.78 -4.66
N SER A 560 -0.90 -42.30 -3.50
CA SER A 560 0.05 -41.62 -2.60
C SER A 560 1.38 -41.35 -3.29
N LYS A 561 1.95 -42.37 -3.95
CA LYS A 561 3.19 -42.24 -4.73
C LYS A 561 3.06 -41.19 -5.83
N ARG A 562 1.98 -41.19 -6.60
CA ARG A 562 1.74 -40.19 -7.66
C ARG A 562 1.65 -38.77 -7.10
N ARG A 563 0.88 -38.56 -6.03
CA ARG A 563 0.72 -37.22 -5.40
C ARG A 563 2.07 -36.68 -4.92
N ALA A 564 2.86 -37.49 -4.21
CA ALA A 564 4.18 -37.10 -3.74
C ALA A 564 5.13 -36.75 -4.90
N LEU A 565 5.14 -37.55 -5.97
CA LEU A 565 5.95 -37.29 -7.17
C LEU A 565 5.54 -36.00 -7.88
N ILE A 566 4.25 -35.79 -8.12
CA ILE A 566 3.75 -34.60 -8.83
C ILE A 566 4.06 -33.34 -8.01
N LEU A 567 3.91 -33.39 -6.68
CA LEU A 567 4.29 -32.29 -5.81
C LEU A 567 5.81 -32.02 -5.84
N ALA A 568 6.64 -33.07 -5.81
CA ALA A 568 8.09 -32.93 -5.94
C ALA A 568 8.50 -32.34 -7.31
N LEU A 569 7.85 -32.72 -8.40
CA LEU A 569 8.07 -32.16 -9.73
C LEU A 569 7.68 -30.67 -9.77
N ARG A 570 6.53 -30.29 -9.22
CA ARG A 570 6.11 -28.87 -9.09
C ARG A 570 7.09 -28.06 -8.25
N TRP A 571 7.53 -28.62 -7.13
CA TRP A 571 8.54 -28.02 -6.26
C TRP A 571 9.86 -27.80 -6.99
N ALA A 572 10.37 -28.81 -7.68
CA ALA A 572 11.62 -28.69 -8.43
C ALA A 572 11.52 -27.66 -9.57
N ASN A 573 10.41 -27.63 -10.30
CA ASN A 573 10.14 -26.64 -11.35
C ASN A 573 10.06 -25.21 -10.81
N THR A 574 9.58 -25.00 -9.58
CA THR A 574 9.50 -23.67 -8.96
C THR A 574 10.86 -23.20 -8.47
N HIS A 575 11.72 -24.11 -8.00
CA HIS A 575 13.05 -23.79 -7.50
C HIS A 575 14.09 -23.61 -8.62
N THR A 576 13.89 -24.25 -9.78
CA THR A 576 14.77 -24.16 -10.95
C THR A 576 16.26 -24.31 -10.59
N TYR A 577 17.08 -23.28 -10.82
CA TYR A 577 18.51 -23.30 -10.54
C TYR A 577 18.83 -23.19 -9.03
N LEU A 578 17.90 -22.78 -8.17
CA LEU A 578 18.12 -22.67 -6.73
C LEU A 578 18.35 -24.04 -6.06
N LEU A 579 17.90 -25.14 -6.67
CA LEU A 579 18.19 -26.49 -6.16
C LEU A 579 19.69 -26.77 -6.05
N GLN A 580 20.51 -26.15 -6.92
CA GLN A 580 21.98 -26.28 -6.88
C GLN A 580 22.60 -25.65 -5.63
N GLU A 581 21.86 -24.77 -4.98
CA GLU A 581 22.27 -24.09 -3.78
C GLU A 581 21.90 -24.89 -2.51
N GLU A 582 21.35 -26.10 -2.68
CA GLU A 582 20.95 -27.03 -1.62
C GLU A 582 21.34 -28.48 -1.97
N PRO A 583 22.52 -28.95 -1.54
CA PRO A 583 22.94 -30.33 -1.78
C PRO A 583 21.94 -31.39 -1.26
N ALA A 584 21.28 -31.11 -0.13
CA ALA A 584 20.26 -32.00 0.44
C ALA A 584 19.03 -32.14 -0.48
N ALA A 585 18.63 -31.08 -1.16
CA ALA A 585 17.51 -31.09 -2.11
C ALA A 585 17.82 -31.96 -3.34
N ILE A 586 19.06 -31.89 -3.85
CA ILE A 586 19.53 -32.73 -4.96
C ILE A 586 19.61 -34.20 -4.52
N SER A 587 20.19 -34.49 -3.34
CA SER A 587 20.26 -35.85 -2.80
C SER A 587 18.87 -36.49 -2.68
N PHE A 588 17.88 -35.72 -2.22
CA PHE A 588 16.48 -36.15 -2.16
C PHE A 588 15.93 -36.50 -3.56
N LEU A 589 16.15 -35.66 -4.57
CA LEU A 589 15.69 -35.92 -5.93
C LEU A 589 16.34 -37.17 -6.56
N GLU A 590 17.62 -37.40 -6.28
CA GLU A 590 18.35 -38.61 -6.72
C GLU A 590 17.80 -39.88 -6.06
N GLU A 591 17.53 -39.84 -4.75
CA GLU A 591 16.93 -40.94 -3.99
C GLU A 591 15.49 -41.25 -4.46
N LEU A 592 14.69 -40.20 -4.66
CA LEU A 592 13.33 -40.30 -5.19
C LEU A 592 13.33 -40.90 -6.60
N TYR A 593 14.27 -40.48 -7.46
CA TYR A 593 14.43 -41.04 -8.81
C TYR A 593 14.82 -42.52 -8.78
N GLY A 594 15.72 -42.92 -7.88
CA GLY A 594 16.07 -44.33 -7.68
C GLY A 594 14.87 -45.17 -7.25
N SER A 595 14.08 -44.66 -6.32
CA SER A 595 12.86 -45.32 -5.82
C SER A 595 11.79 -45.45 -6.92
N LEU A 596 11.53 -44.37 -7.66
CA LEU A 596 10.61 -44.35 -8.79
C LEU A 596 11.04 -45.32 -9.92
N SER A 597 12.34 -45.39 -10.21
CA SER A 597 12.88 -46.28 -11.23
C SER A 597 12.70 -47.76 -10.88
N ASN A 598 12.72 -48.10 -9.59
CA ASN A 598 12.44 -49.45 -9.10
C ASN A 598 10.94 -49.75 -9.13
N ASP A 599 10.12 -48.84 -8.61
CA ASP A 599 8.67 -49.01 -8.50
C ASP A 599 7.97 -49.04 -9.86
N SER A 600 8.42 -48.25 -10.84
CA SER A 600 7.84 -48.21 -12.19
C SER A 600 7.99 -49.52 -12.98
N ARG A 601 8.90 -50.42 -12.56
CA ARG A 601 9.02 -51.77 -13.12
C ARG A 601 7.83 -52.65 -12.73
N MET A 602 7.26 -52.43 -11.55
CA MET A 602 6.10 -53.16 -11.02
C MET A 602 4.78 -52.40 -11.29
N LEU A 603 4.80 -51.07 -11.17
CA LEU A 603 3.64 -50.19 -11.28
C LEU A 603 3.70 -49.38 -12.58
N ARG A 604 3.07 -49.90 -13.64
CA ARG A 604 3.07 -49.25 -14.98
C ARG A 604 2.54 -47.81 -14.97
N ALA A 605 1.63 -47.49 -14.06
CA ALA A 605 1.00 -46.17 -13.92
C ALA A 605 1.93 -45.07 -13.35
N LEU A 606 3.18 -45.40 -13.00
CA LEU A 606 4.21 -44.43 -12.62
C LEU A 606 5.23 -44.14 -13.75
N LYS A 607 5.18 -44.92 -14.83
CA LYS A 607 6.18 -44.89 -15.91
C LYS A 607 6.19 -43.57 -16.69
N ASP A 608 5.06 -42.89 -16.73
CA ASP A 608 4.85 -41.57 -17.33
C ASP A 608 5.67 -40.46 -16.63
N LEU A 609 5.90 -40.57 -15.32
CA LEU A 609 6.61 -39.55 -14.52
C LEU A 609 8.13 -39.74 -14.47
N VAL A 610 8.64 -40.93 -14.87
CA VAL A 610 10.07 -41.24 -14.86
C VAL A 610 10.88 -40.26 -15.72
N PRO A 611 10.50 -39.95 -16.98
CA PRO A 611 11.29 -39.07 -17.84
C PRO A 611 11.37 -37.63 -17.29
N ASP A 612 10.32 -37.15 -16.63
CA ASP A 612 10.27 -35.79 -16.09
C ASP A 612 11.25 -35.63 -14.92
N LEU A 613 11.25 -36.59 -13.99
CA LEU A 613 12.18 -36.58 -12.87
C LEU A 613 13.62 -36.86 -13.33
N GLU A 614 13.81 -37.78 -14.28
CA GLU A 614 15.11 -38.06 -14.88
C GLU A 614 15.70 -36.80 -15.53
N LYS A 615 14.89 -36.02 -16.26
CA LYS A 615 15.30 -34.77 -16.88
C LYS A 615 15.81 -33.78 -15.85
N ILE A 616 15.10 -33.60 -14.74
CA ILE A 616 15.52 -32.70 -13.65
C ILE A 616 16.85 -33.17 -13.06
N VAL A 617 16.96 -34.43 -12.65
CA VAL A 617 18.19 -34.98 -12.05
C VAL A 617 19.37 -34.88 -13.02
N LYS A 618 19.19 -35.19 -14.30
CA LYS A 618 20.22 -35.07 -15.33
C LYS A 618 20.67 -33.63 -15.55
N LEU A 619 19.73 -32.69 -15.66
CA LEU A 619 20.05 -31.27 -15.80
C LEU A 619 20.95 -30.78 -14.66
N HIS A 620 20.64 -31.16 -13.41
CA HIS A 620 21.44 -30.78 -12.25
C HIS A 620 22.81 -31.49 -12.20
N SER A 621 22.90 -32.75 -12.60
CA SER A 621 24.17 -33.48 -12.72
C SER A 621 25.09 -32.92 -13.82
N GLU A 622 24.54 -32.55 -14.98
CA GLU A 622 25.29 -31.93 -16.07
C GLU A 622 25.73 -30.49 -15.74
N GLU A 623 24.85 -29.70 -15.12
CA GLU A 623 25.20 -28.35 -14.67
C GLU A 623 26.19 -28.37 -13.49
N ALA A 624 26.14 -29.34 -12.57
CA ALA A 624 27.16 -29.50 -11.53
C ALA A 624 28.55 -29.77 -12.13
N LYS A 625 28.62 -30.44 -13.29
CA LYS A 625 29.88 -30.65 -14.04
C LYS A 625 30.37 -29.37 -14.73
N SER A 626 29.48 -28.49 -15.19
CA SER A 626 29.83 -27.22 -15.84
C SER A 626 30.10 -26.07 -14.84
N SER A 627 29.46 -26.08 -13.67
CA SER A 627 29.54 -25.11 -12.57
C SER A 627 30.90 -25.07 -11.85
N LYS A 628 31.84 -25.95 -12.22
CA LYS A 628 33.26 -25.80 -11.84
C LYS A 628 33.89 -24.49 -12.36
N LYS A 629 33.26 -23.81 -13.32
CA LYS A 629 33.60 -22.43 -13.71
C LYS A 629 32.72 -21.44 -12.95
N LYS A 630 33.13 -21.05 -11.75
CA LYS A 630 32.50 -19.95 -11.02
C LYS A 630 32.50 -18.66 -11.86
N THR A 631 31.35 -18.02 -12.00
CA THR A 631 31.26 -16.72 -12.67
C THR A 631 31.90 -15.67 -11.79
N LEU A 632 32.93 -15.00 -12.29
CA LEU A 632 33.59 -13.91 -11.59
C LEU A 632 32.84 -12.60 -11.87
N ILE A 633 32.10 -12.09 -10.88
CA ILE A 633 31.34 -10.86 -11.03
C ILE A 633 32.29 -9.67 -10.81
N ARG A 634 32.50 -8.87 -11.86
CA ARG A 634 33.27 -7.61 -11.81
C ARG A 634 32.40 -6.35 -11.77
N GLN A 635 31.07 -6.50 -11.79
CA GLN A 635 30.07 -5.42 -11.93
C GLN A 635 30.21 -4.26 -10.92
N PHE A 636 30.95 -4.44 -9.83
CA PHE A 636 31.11 -3.47 -8.74
C PHE A 636 32.54 -2.91 -8.63
N SER A 637 33.42 -3.29 -9.56
CA SER A 637 34.70 -2.62 -9.79
C SER A 637 34.52 -1.66 -10.97
N ASN A 638 35.10 -0.46 -10.92
CA ASN A 638 35.09 0.57 -11.98
C ASN A 638 35.75 0.13 -13.32
N GLY A 639 35.74 -1.17 -13.65
CA GLY A 639 36.33 -1.76 -14.84
C GLY A 639 35.30 -1.99 -15.95
N GLU A 640 35.76 -1.83 -17.18
CA GLU A 640 35.01 -2.05 -18.41
C GLU A 640 34.60 -3.53 -18.58
N GLU A 641 33.36 -3.88 -18.23
CA GLU A 641 32.72 -5.10 -18.77
C GLU A 641 31.71 -4.76 -19.86
N ARG A 642 31.86 -5.51 -20.97
CA ARG A 642 31.27 -5.32 -22.29
C ARG A 642 29.74 -5.41 -22.24
N LEU A 643 29.10 -4.85 -23.27
CA LEU A 643 27.66 -4.82 -23.58
C LEU A 643 27.00 -6.23 -23.69
N GLN A 644 27.27 -7.16 -22.78
CA GLN A 644 26.71 -8.51 -22.76
C GLN A 644 25.35 -8.52 -22.04
N LYS A 645 24.52 -9.49 -22.43
CA LYS A 645 23.21 -9.74 -21.81
C LYS A 645 23.42 -10.19 -20.36
N LYS A 646 22.66 -9.63 -19.41
CA LYS A 646 22.76 -10.04 -17.99
C LYS A 646 22.32 -11.50 -17.81
N GLN A 647 23.03 -12.21 -16.94
CA GLN A 647 22.64 -13.53 -16.44
C GLN A 647 22.31 -13.43 -14.93
N PRO A 648 21.47 -14.33 -14.40
CA PRO A 648 21.14 -14.34 -12.98
C PRO A 648 22.37 -14.56 -12.11
N ILE A 649 22.52 -13.72 -11.09
CA ILE A 649 23.56 -13.83 -10.05
C ILE A 649 23.12 -14.90 -9.04
N ARG A 650 24.03 -15.81 -8.70
CA ARG A 650 23.81 -16.96 -7.80
C ARG A 650 24.55 -16.80 -6.47
N ASN A 651 24.25 -17.62 -5.46
CA ASN A 651 24.85 -17.49 -4.13
C ASN A 651 26.35 -17.81 -4.13
N GLN A 652 26.73 -18.83 -4.89
CA GLN A 652 28.10 -19.37 -4.98
C GLN A 652 28.99 -18.66 -6.00
N ASP A 653 28.43 -17.70 -6.77
CA ASP A 653 29.24 -16.87 -7.67
C ASP A 653 30.29 -16.10 -6.86
N ASP A 654 31.50 -15.98 -7.41
CA ASP A 654 32.56 -15.23 -6.76
C ASP A 654 32.54 -13.77 -7.21
N ILE A 655 32.63 -12.85 -6.27
CA ILE A 655 32.73 -11.41 -6.52
C ILE A 655 34.12 -10.90 -6.14
N LEU A 656 34.68 -10.03 -6.99
CA LEU A 656 35.84 -9.20 -6.61
C LEU A 656 35.32 -7.91 -5.98
N LEU A 657 35.45 -7.81 -4.66
CA LEU A 657 34.92 -6.71 -3.88
C LEU A 657 36.06 -5.81 -3.38
N LYS A 658 35.96 -4.51 -3.63
CA LYS A 658 36.87 -3.51 -3.06
C LYS A 658 36.33 -3.07 -1.70
N VAL A 659 37.12 -3.27 -0.65
CA VAL A 659 36.82 -2.78 0.70
C VAL A 659 37.88 -1.75 1.08
N TYR A 660 37.43 -0.55 1.40
CA TYR A 660 38.28 0.62 1.61
C TYR A 660 38.69 0.75 3.08
N CYS A 661 39.86 1.31 3.33
CA CYS A 661 40.37 1.69 4.64
C CYS A 661 40.08 3.17 4.92
N SER A 662 40.34 3.62 6.15
CA SER A 662 40.15 5.01 6.58
C SER A 662 41.02 6.02 5.81
N ASP A 663 42.15 5.58 5.27
CA ASP A 663 43.08 6.36 4.43
C ASP A 663 42.75 6.32 2.92
N HIS A 664 41.58 5.79 2.57
CA HIS A 664 41.08 5.63 1.19
C HIS A 664 41.87 4.63 0.32
N THR A 665 42.83 3.90 0.89
CA THR A 665 43.37 2.68 0.24
C THR A 665 42.30 1.59 0.24
N TYR A 666 42.47 0.55 -0.58
CA TYR A 666 41.51 -0.56 -0.61
C TYR A 666 42.17 -1.91 -0.81
N THR A 667 41.53 -2.93 -0.24
CA THR A 667 41.84 -4.32 -0.46
C THR A 667 40.79 -4.94 -1.36
N THR A 668 41.21 -5.61 -2.44
CA THR A 668 40.29 -6.39 -3.28
C THR A 668 40.20 -7.81 -2.74
N ILE A 669 39.07 -8.20 -2.18
CA ILE A 669 38.82 -9.58 -1.71
C ILE A 669 38.03 -10.38 -2.75
N ARG A 670 38.18 -11.71 -2.73
CA ARG A 670 37.37 -12.65 -3.50
C ARG A 670 36.51 -13.44 -2.53
N VAL A 671 35.21 -13.19 -2.56
CA VAL A 671 34.24 -13.84 -1.67
C VAL A 671 33.03 -14.31 -2.46
N ALA A 672 32.22 -15.20 -1.89
CA ALA A 672 30.96 -15.60 -2.50
C ALA A 672 29.94 -14.45 -2.46
N VAL A 673 28.97 -14.45 -3.36
CA VAL A 673 27.86 -13.50 -3.35
C VAL A 673 27.01 -13.60 -2.08
N ALA A 674 26.83 -14.80 -1.54
CA ALA A 674 26.13 -14.98 -0.26
C ALA A 674 27.03 -14.74 0.97
N ALA A 675 28.24 -14.18 0.81
CA ALA A 675 29.15 -14.02 1.92
C ALA A 675 28.57 -13.15 3.04
N THR A 676 28.87 -13.55 4.28
CA THR A 676 28.44 -12.81 5.48
C THR A 676 29.36 -11.63 5.77
N GLY A 677 28.87 -10.65 6.54
CA GLY A 677 29.70 -9.56 7.05
C GLY A 677 30.98 -10.05 7.75
N ARG A 678 30.88 -11.16 8.51
CA ARG A 678 32.02 -11.83 9.16
C ARG A 678 33.03 -12.41 8.15
N GLU A 679 32.55 -13.06 7.09
CA GLU A 679 33.44 -13.62 6.06
C GLU A 679 34.15 -12.52 5.30
N VAL A 680 33.47 -11.39 5.05
CA VAL A 680 34.06 -10.21 4.44
C VAL A 680 35.13 -9.60 5.34
N THR A 681 34.85 -9.36 6.63
CA THR A 681 35.86 -8.78 7.55
C THR A 681 37.04 -9.72 7.75
N SER A 682 36.80 -11.04 7.84
CA SER A 682 37.87 -12.05 7.93
C SER A 682 38.76 -12.04 6.68
N ALA A 683 38.19 -11.95 5.48
CA ALA A 683 38.97 -11.91 4.24
C ALA A 683 39.78 -10.61 4.09
N VAL A 684 39.28 -9.50 4.64
CA VAL A 684 40.04 -8.24 4.70
C VAL A 684 41.16 -8.31 5.72
N ALA A 685 40.89 -8.81 6.93
CA ALA A 685 41.88 -8.95 7.99
C ALA A 685 43.05 -9.85 7.57
N ASP A 686 42.76 -10.97 6.90
CA ASP A 686 43.77 -11.89 6.34
C ASP A 686 44.69 -11.20 5.34
N LYS A 687 44.13 -10.40 4.42
CA LYS A 687 44.93 -9.66 3.43
C LYS A 687 45.71 -8.48 3.99
N LEU A 688 45.19 -7.83 5.04
CA LEU A 688 45.88 -6.75 5.73
C LEU A 688 46.90 -7.26 6.76
N GLY A 689 46.85 -8.55 7.11
CA GLY A 689 47.70 -9.15 8.14
C GLY A 689 47.43 -8.62 9.56
N THR A 690 46.20 -8.14 9.83
CA THR A 690 45.83 -7.57 11.13
C THR A 690 45.04 -8.57 11.98
N THR A 691 45.25 -8.52 13.29
CA THR A 691 44.46 -9.25 14.30
C THR A 691 43.37 -8.39 14.94
N ASP A 692 43.27 -7.12 14.55
CA ASP A 692 42.31 -6.18 15.13
C ASP A 692 40.87 -6.53 14.72
N GLU A 693 39.92 -6.26 15.61
CA GLU A 693 38.49 -6.42 15.31
C GLU A 693 38.03 -5.32 14.35
N LEU A 694 37.90 -5.68 13.07
CA LEU A 694 37.44 -4.77 12.02
C LEU A 694 35.92 -4.69 11.98
N LEU A 695 35.40 -3.45 11.94
CA LEU A 695 34.00 -3.15 11.67
C LEU A 695 33.79 -2.98 10.16
N LEU A 696 32.74 -3.59 9.62
CA LEU A 696 32.32 -3.38 8.23
C LEU A 696 31.26 -2.27 8.17
N VAL A 697 31.53 -1.23 7.39
CA VAL A 697 30.72 -0.02 7.31
C VAL A 697 30.32 0.26 5.87
N HIS A 698 29.03 0.48 5.62
CA HIS A 698 28.57 1.12 4.40
C HIS A 698 28.60 2.63 4.58
N LEU A 699 29.32 3.32 3.70
CA LEU A 699 29.42 4.79 3.69
C LEU A 699 28.72 5.35 2.45
N SER A 700 27.70 6.19 2.66
CA SER A 700 26.98 6.86 1.57
C SER A 700 27.71 8.12 1.07
N SER A 701 27.30 8.64 -0.08
CA SER A 701 27.79 9.92 -0.63
C SER A 701 27.35 11.14 0.21
N ALA A 702 26.39 10.97 1.12
CA ALA A 702 25.94 11.97 2.07
C ALA A 702 26.70 11.90 3.42
N SER A 703 27.78 11.13 3.49
CA SER A 703 28.57 10.87 4.71
C SER A 703 27.82 10.12 5.81
N GLU A 704 26.71 9.45 5.46
CA GLU A 704 25.97 8.60 6.40
C GLU A 704 26.68 7.25 6.53
N LYS A 705 26.83 6.80 7.77
CA LYS A 705 27.57 5.59 8.14
C LYS A 705 26.60 4.54 8.65
N GLN A 706 26.49 3.42 7.95
CA GLN A 706 25.71 2.27 8.40
C GLN A 706 26.65 1.12 8.77
N LEU A 707 26.63 0.74 10.05
CA LEU A 707 27.36 -0.43 10.53
C LEU A 707 26.64 -1.72 10.07
N LEU A 708 27.37 -2.59 9.38
CA LEU A 708 26.86 -3.89 8.95
C LEU A 708 27.14 -4.95 10.02
N LYS A 709 26.13 -5.76 10.32
CA LYS A 709 26.25 -6.80 11.35
C LYS A 709 27.05 -7.99 10.81
N PRO A 710 27.76 -8.74 11.67
CA PRO A 710 28.50 -9.92 11.25
C PRO A 710 27.66 -10.99 10.53
N ASN A 711 26.37 -11.09 10.87
CA ASN A 711 25.44 -12.05 10.29
C ASN A 711 24.70 -11.53 9.05
N ASP A 712 24.95 -10.28 8.62
CA ASP A 712 24.34 -9.74 7.40
C ASP A 712 24.87 -10.52 6.19
N VAL A 713 23.97 -10.96 5.32
CA VAL A 713 24.26 -11.82 4.15
C VAL A 713 24.18 -10.98 2.88
N SER A 714 25.11 -11.18 1.95
CA SER A 714 25.11 -10.50 0.65
C SER A 714 25.22 -8.97 0.74
N VAL A 715 26.15 -8.51 1.59
CA VAL A 715 26.33 -7.10 1.99
C VAL A 715 26.65 -6.11 0.85
N PHE A 716 27.05 -6.58 -0.33
CA PHE A 716 27.43 -5.70 -1.44
C PHE A 716 26.24 -5.25 -2.29
N SER A 717 25.16 -6.04 -2.37
CA SER A 717 24.03 -5.73 -3.24
C SER A 717 23.12 -4.66 -2.65
N THR A 718 23.18 -4.48 -1.32
CA THR A 718 22.38 -3.51 -0.55
C THR A 718 22.99 -2.11 -0.49
N LEU A 719 24.13 -1.87 -1.14
CA LEU A 719 24.79 -0.56 -1.15
C LEU A 719 23.96 0.45 -1.96
N SER A 720 23.94 1.70 -1.49
CA SER A 720 23.44 2.84 -2.27
C SER A 720 24.20 3.00 -3.61
N ILE A 721 23.67 3.83 -4.52
CA ILE A 721 24.20 3.93 -5.90
C ILE A 721 25.68 4.31 -5.92
N ASN A 722 26.08 5.29 -5.14
CA ASN A 722 27.48 5.68 -4.97
C ASN A 722 28.03 5.23 -3.62
N GLY A 723 27.37 4.30 -2.93
CA GLY A 723 27.83 3.73 -1.67
C GLY A 723 29.12 2.93 -1.83
N ARG A 724 29.93 2.89 -0.77
CA ARG A 724 31.17 2.10 -0.70
C ARG A 724 31.25 1.35 0.62
N LEU A 725 31.97 0.24 0.62
CA LEU A 725 32.25 -0.56 1.80
C LEU A 725 33.61 -0.20 2.38
N PHE A 726 33.64 0.03 3.68
CA PHE A 726 34.83 0.31 4.45
C PHE A 726 35.03 -0.75 5.53
N ALA A 727 36.29 -1.07 5.81
CA ALA A 727 36.69 -1.83 6.99
C ALA A 727 37.62 -0.95 7.84
N CYS A 728 37.27 -0.75 9.10
CA CYS A 728 38.08 0.04 10.02
C CYS A 728 37.93 -0.46 11.46
N PRO A 729 38.93 -0.24 12.32
CA PRO A 729 38.75 -0.46 13.75
C PRO A 729 37.80 0.59 14.35
N ARG A 730 37.25 0.30 15.54
CA ARG A 730 36.14 1.07 16.13
C ARG A 730 36.48 2.53 16.45
N ASP A 731 37.73 2.82 16.78
CA ASP A 731 38.24 4.17 17.06
C ASP A 731 38.24 5.08 15.82
N GLN A 732 38.41 4.51 14.62
CA GLN A 732 38.44 5.25 13.35
C GLN A 732 37.07 5.43 12.69
N LEU A 733 36.00 4.89 13.28
CA LEU A 733 34.66 4.97 12.71
C LEU A 733 34.21 6.43 12.46
N ASN A 734 34.51 7.33 13.40
CA ASN A 734 34.11 8.73 13.31
C ASN A 734 34.92 9.52 12.26
N SER A 735 36.14 9.09 11.93
CA SER A 735 37.00 9.76 10.95
C SER A 735 36.76 9.32 9.51
N LEU A 736 35.95 8.29 9.24
CA LEU A 736 35.61 7.89 7.87
C LEU A 736 34.96 9.03 7.08
N THR A 737 35.45 9.25 5.85
CA THR A 737 34.97 10.26 4.90
C THR A 737 34.70 9.64 3.52
N PRO A 738 33.70 10.14 2.76
CA PRO A 738 33.42 9.63 1.42
C PRO A 738 34.60 9.82 0.45
N LEU A 739 34.72 8.92 -0.52
CA LEU A 739 35.69 9.04 -1.60
C LEU A 739 35.22 10.08 -2.64
N PRO A 740 36.16 10.73 -3.37
CA PRO A 740 35.80 11.69 -4.42
C PRO A 740 34.89 11.13 -5.53
N ASP A 741 35.02 9.83 -5.87
CA ASP A 741 34.17 9.20 -6.88
C ASP A 741 32.73 8.94 -6.39
N GLN A 742 32.46 9.04 -5.08
CA GLN A 742 31.11 8.91 -4.53
C GLN A 742 30.27 10.18 -4.72
N GLU A 743 30.89 11.33 -4.97
CA GLU A 743 30.17 12.60 -5.16
C GLU A 743 29.36 12.63 -6.46
N GLY A 744 29.68 11.75 -7.41
CA GLY A 744 29.03 11.66 -8.71
C GLY A 744 29.63 12.63 -9.75
N PRO A 745 28.94 12.81 -10.90
CA PRO A 745 29.46 13.65 -11.99
C PRO A 745 29.43 15.15 -11.64
N SER A 746 30.49 15.87 -12.01
CA SER A 746 30.57 17.33 -11.88
C SER A 746 29.96 18.10 -13.06
N ALA A 747 29.74 17.43 -14.20
CA ALA A 747 29.14 17.99 -15.41
C ALA A 747 28.05 17.08 -15.96
N GLY A 748 26.96 17.66 -16.48
CA GLY A 748 25.86 16.92 -17.09
C GLY A 748 26.24 16.30 -18.44
N SER A 749 25.51 15.28 -18.84
CA SER A 749 25.72 14.52 -20.08
C SER A 749 24.72 14.84 -21.19
N MET A 750 23.91 15.90 -21.02
CA MET A 750 22.91 16.37 -21.98
C MET A 750 23.39 16.39 -23.45
N SER A 751 24.59 16.89 -23.72
CA SER A 751 25.13 16.99 -25.09
C SER A 751 25.20 15.64 -25.81
N THR A 752 25.32 14.53 -25.06
CA THR A 752 25.39 13.18 -25.60
C THR A 752 23.99 12.65 -25.92
N PHE A 753 23.08 12.63 -24.94
CA PHE A 753 21.77 11.99 -25.12
C PHE A 753 20.71 12.89 -25.76
N GLU A 754 20.96 14.21 -25.87
CA GLU A 754 20.08 15.13 -26.60
C GLU A 754 19.88 14.69 -28.07
N LEU A 755 20.95 14.19 -28.70
CA LEU A 755 20.97 13.70 -30.09
C LEU A 755 20.29 12.33 -30.26
N MET A 756 20.11 11.58 -29.17
CA MET A 756 19.46 10.27 -29.20
C MET A 756 17.94 10.42 -29.22
N SER A 757 17.21 9.61 -29.98
CA SER A 757 15.75 9.73 -29.99
C SER A 757 15.15 9.32 -28.63
N SER A 758 14.06 9.97 -28.21
CA SER A 758 13.38 9.61 -26.96
C SER A 758 12.86 8.16 -26.98
N LYS A 759 12.46 7.66 -28.15
CA LYS A 759 12.01 6.28 -28.35
C LYS A 759 13.16 5.28 -28.23
N ASP A 760 14.32 5.56 -28.81
CA ASP A 760 15.50 4.68 -28.71
C ASP A 760 16.03 4.60 -27.27
N LEU A 761 16.06 5.73 -26.55
CA LEU A 761 16.40 5.76 -25.12
C LEU A 761 15.42 4.88 -24.31
N ALA A 762 14.11 5.11 -24.47
CA ALA A 762 13.09 4.35 -23.76
C ALA A 762 13.11 2.84 -24.10
N TYR A 763 13.37 2.49 -25.36
CA TYR A 763 13.49 1.10 -25.80
C TYR A 763 14.73 0.43 -25.20
N GLN A 764 15.91 1.06 -25.26
CA GLN A 764 17.13 0.50 -24.64
C GLN A 764 17.03 0.43 -23.12
N MET A 765 16.33 1.39 -22.47
CA MET A 765 16.00 1.31 -21.06
C MET A 765 15.13 0.10 -20.77
N THR A 766 14.06 -0.10 -21.55
CA THR A 766 13.14 -1.23 -21.38
C THR A 766 13.81 -2.57 -21.61
N MET A 767 14.68 -2.69 -22.63
CA MET A 767 15.49 -3.89 -22.84
C MET A 767 16.39 -4.21 -21.65
N PHE A 768 17.06 -3.19 -21.11
CA PHE A 768 17.95 -3.40 -19.96
C PHE A 768 17.18 -3.71 -18.67
N ASP A 769 16.09 -3.01 -18.42
CA ASP A 769 15.22 -3.25 -17.28
C ASP A 769 14.59 -4.65 -17.36
N TRP A 770 14.20 -5.11 -18.56
CA TRP A 770 13.69 -6.47 -18.78
C TRP A 770 14.74 -7.54 -18.50
N GLU A 771 15.99 -7.32 -18.89
CA GLU A 771 17.11 -8.21 -18.54
C GLU A 771 17.28 -8.33 -17.02
N LEU A 772 17.28 -7.20 -16.30
CA LEU A 772 17.39 -7.20 -14.84
C LEU A 772 16.18 -7.87 -14.18
N PHE A 773 14.97 -7.53 -14.61
CA PHE A 773 13.72 -8.08 -14.09
C PHE A 773 13.61 -9.60 -14.32
N SER A 774 14.07 -10.08 -15.48
CA SER A 774 14.10 -11.51 -15.79
C SER A 774 15.12 -12.30 -14.96
N CYS A 775 16.14 -11.64 -14.41
CA CYS A 775 17.12 -12.28 -13.52
C CYS A 775 16.58 -12.50 -12.10
N VAL A 776 15.54 -11.74 -11.68
CA VAL A 776 14.96 -11.84 -10.34
C VAL A 776 14.20 -13.16 -10.18
N HIS A 777 14.66 -14.04 -9.29
CA HIS A 777 13.90 -15.23 -8.93
C HIS A 777 12.72 -14.88 -8.01
N GLU A 778 11.62 -15.64 -8.06
CA GLU A 778 10.43 -15.40 -7.23
C GLU A 778 10.74 -15.48 -5.73
N HIS A 779 11.50 -16.49 -5.31
CA HIS A 779 12.03 -16.60 -3.95
C HIS A 779 12.88 -15.40 -3.48
N GLU A 780 13.51 -14.61 -4.36
CA GLU A 780 14.22 -13.39 -3.90
C GLU A 780 13.25 -12.38 -3.29
N LEU A 781 12.00 -12.31 -3.78
CA LEU A 781 10.95 -11.48 -3.20
C LEU A 781 10.59 -11.96 -1.78
N LEU A 782 10.58 -13.29 -1.55
CA LEU A 782 10.32 -13.87 -0.24
C LEU A 782 11.47 -13.62 0.73
N TYR A 783 12.70 -13.90 0.32
CA TYR A 783 13.89 -13.66 1.14
C TYR A 783 14.02 -12.18 1.49
N HIS A 784 13.69 -11.29 0.57
CA HIS A 784 13.65 -9.86 0.86
C HIS A 784 12.58 -9.53 1.91
N THR A 785 11.36 -10.05 1.75
CA THR A 785 10.20 -9.73 2.61
C THR A 785 10.33 -10.31 4.02
N PHE A 786 10.80 -11.55 4.16
CA PHE A 786 10.92 -12.26 5.44
C PHE A 786 12.30 -12.15 6.08
N GLY A 787 13.23 -11.43 5.44
CA GLY A 787 14.59 -11.24 5.89
C GLY A 787 15.56 -12.30 5.38
N ARG A 788 16.47 -11.89 4.50
CA ARG A 788 17.42 -12.76 3.79
C ARG A 788 18.36 -13.56 4.71
N GLN A 789 18.61 -13.02 5.90
CA GLN A 789 19.47 -13.62 6.92
C GLN A 789 18.90 -14.95 7.43
N SER A 790 17.57 -15.01 7.57
CA SER A 790 16.83 -16.21 8.01
C SER A 790 17.02 -17.39 7.05
N PHE A 791 17.19 -17.11 5.76
CA PHE A 791 17.36 -18.11 4.71
C PHE A 791 18.83 -18.34 4.33
N ARG A 792 19.74 -17.43 4.73
CA ARG A 792 21.13 -17.37 4.25
C ARG A 792 21.22 -17.36 2.71
N ARG A 793 20.35 -16.58 2.07
CA ARG A 793 20.26 -16.44 0.61
C ARG A 793 20.53 -15.01 0.16
N THR A 794 21.07 -14.86 -1.04
CA THR A 794 21.16 -13.56 -1.72
C THR A 794 19.81 -13.13 -2.30
N THR A 795 19.63 -11.83 -2.44
CA THR A 795 18.61 -11.23 -3.32
C THR A 795 19.24 -10.23 -4.28
N ALA A 796 20.49 -10.49 -4.70
CA ALA A 796 21.28 -9.55 -5.48
C ALA A 796 20.61 -9.12 -6.79
N ASN A 797 19.85 -9.99 -7.46
CA ASN A 797 19.16 -9.61 -8.70
C ASN A 797 18.03 -8.63 -8.40
N LEU A 798 17.25 -8.89 -7.35
CA LEU A 798 16.21 -7.98 -6.87
C LEU A 798 16.80 -6.64 -6.45
N ASP A 799 17.86 -6.66 -5.64
CA ASP A 799 18.52 -5.44 -5.13
C ASP A 799 19.06 -4.58 -6.28
N LEU A 800 19.68 -5.20 -7.31
CA LEU A 800 20.13 -4.50 -8.51
C LEU A 800 18.98 -3.90 -9.31
N PHE A 801 17.85 -4.61 -9.42
CA PHE A 801 16.68 -4.10 -10.12
C PHE A 801 16.00 -2.94 -9.38
N LEU A 802 15.98 -2.98 -8.04
CA LEU A 802 15.50 -1.86 -7.22
C LEU A 802 16.46 -0.67 -7.28
N ARG A 803 17.77 -0.93 -7.21
CA ARG A 803 18.79 0.11 -7.39
C ARG A 803 18.69 0.78 -8.75
N ARG A 804 18.33 0.04 -9.80
CA ARG A 804 18.08 0.57 -11.15
C ARG A 804 16.94 1.60 -11.15
N PHE A 805 15.87 1.39 -10.40
CA PHE A 805 14.78 2.37 -10.26
C PHE A 805 15.32 3.71 -9.72
N ASN A 806 16.06 3.66 -8.61
CA ASN A 806 16.67 4.85 -8.00
C ASN A 806 17.69 5.52 -8.95
N GLN A 807 18.45 4.73 -9.71
CA GLN A 807 19.41 5.24 -10.69
C GLN A 807 18.72 6.03 -11.80
N VAL A 808 17.61 5.53 -12.36
CA VAL A 808 16.85 6.24 -13.39
C VAL A 808 16.21 7.50 -12.82
N GLN A 809 15.67 7.44 -11.61
CA GLN A 809 15.11 8.61 -10.91
C GLN A 809 16.16 9.71 -10.72
N LEU A 810 17.32 9.36 -10.14
CA LEU A 810 18.38 10.31 -9.84
C LEU A 810 19.11 10.79 -11.09
N TRP A 811 19.11 10.01 -12.17
CA TRP A 811 19.59 10.47 -13.48
C TRP A 811 18.81 11.70 -13.97
N VAL A 812 17.48 11.69 -13.86
CA VAL A 812 16.65 12.85 -14.19
C VAL A 812 17.03 14.07 -13.36
N VAL A 813 17.13 13.90 -12.04
CA VAL A 813 17.45 15.00 -11.11
C VAL A 813 18.85 15.56 -11.39
N THR A 814 19.83 14.67 -11.60
CA THR A 814 21.23 15.02 -11.87
C THR A 814 21.34 15.86 -13.15
N GLU A 815 20.78 15.39 -14.26
CA GLU A 815 20.87 16.10 -15.54
C GLU A 815 20.17 17.47 -15.51
N VAL A 816 19.02 17.58 -14.82
CA VAL A 816 18.33 18.86 -14.67
C VAL A 816 19.13 19.83 -13.79
N CYS A 817 19.67 19.36 -12.66
CA CYS A 817 20.41 20.21 -11.70
C CYS A 817 21.80 20.63 -12.21
N LEU A 818 22.43 19.85 -13.11
CA LEU A 818 23.70 20.20 -13.75
C LEU A 818 23.52 21.06 -15.01
N CYS A 819 22.29 21.31 -15.46
CA CYS A 819 22.03 22.11 -16.65
C CYS A 819 21.86 23.60 -16.30
N GLY A 820 22.95 24.36 -16.41
CA GLY A 820 22.97 25.79 -16.08
C GLY A 820 22.05 26.68 -16.94
N GLN A 821 21.82 26.31 -18.20
CA GLN A 821 21.06 27.12 -19.16
C GLN A 821 19.54 26.84 -19.08
N LEU A 822 18.73 27.86 -18.75
CA LEU A 822 17.28 27.75 -18.59
C LEU A 822 16.58 27.16 -19.84
N SER A 823 16.94 27.62 -21.04
CA SER A 823 16.34 27.12 -22.30
C SER A 823 16.59 25.63 -22.51
N LYS A 824 17.82 25.17 -22.21
CA LYS A 824 18.19 23.75 -22.29
C LYS A 824 17.52 22.92 -21.19
N ARG A 825 17.34 23.46 -19.98
CA ARG A 825 16.56 22.79 -18.92
C ARG A 825 15.11 22.52 -19.34
N VAL A 826 14.46 23.49 -19.99
CA VAL A 826 13.10 23.29 -20.53
C VAL A 826 13.09 22.17 -21.58
N GLN A 827 14.12 22.09 -22.43
CA GLN A 827 14.27 21.01 -23.40
C GLN A 827 14.49 19.65 -22.72
N LEU A 828 15.24 19.59 -21.61
CA LEU A 828 15.40 18.38 -20.80
C LEU A 828 14.08 17.90 -20.22
N LEU A 829 13.29 18.76 -19.57
CA LEU A 829 11.97 18.37 -19.05
C LEU A 829 11.08 17.81 -20.17
N LYS A 830 11.01 18.51 -21.30
CA LYS A 830 10.29 18.04 -22.50
C LYS A 830 10.80 16.67 -22.97
N LYS A 831 12.11 16.44 -22.92
CA LYS A 831 12.72 15.17 -23.37
C LYS A 831 12.44 14.03 -22.41
N PHE A 832 12.51 14.25 -21.09
CA PHE A 832 12.15 13.25 -20.08
C PHE A 832 10.67 12.88 -20.13
N ILE A 833 9.76 13.84 -20.30
CA ILE A 833 8.32 13.57 -20.49
C ILE A 833 8.10 12.67 -21.71
N LYS A 834 8.81 12.91 -22.82
CA LYS A 834 8.73 12.04 -24.01
C LYS A 834 9.29 10.63 -23.76
N ILE A 835 10.41 10.52 -23.05
CA ILE A 835 10.99 9.21 -22.71
C ILE A 835 10.02 8.43 -21.81
N ALA A 836 9.44 9.08 -20.80
CA ALA A 836 8.42 8.48 -19.94
C ALA A 836 7.20 8.01 -20.76
N ALA A 837 6.70 8.83 -21.68
CA ALA A 837 5.59 8.45 -22.55
C ALA A 837 5.88 7.16 -23.34
N HIS A 838 7.09 7.02 -23.91
CA HIS A 838 7.50 5.80 -24.61
C HIS A 838 7.75 4.62 -23.66
N CYS A 839 8.28 4.83 -22.45
CA CYS A 839 8.36 3.76 -21.45
C CYS A 839 6.97 3.20 -21.11
N ARG A 840 5.97 4.07 -20.95
CA ARG A 840 4.57 3.66 -20.76
C ARG A 840 4.02 2.90 -21.97
N GLU A 841 4.29 3.37 -23.19
CA GLU A 841 3.93 2.69 -24.45
C GLU A 841 4.51 1.27 -24.52
N PHE A 842 5.77 1.09 -24.09
CA PHE A 842 6.42 -0.22 -23.99
C PHE A 842 6.01 -1.04 -22.76
N LYS A 843 5.00 -0.60 -22.00
CA LYS A 843 4.53 -1.23 -20.76
C LYS A 843 5.63 -1.38 -19.69
N ASN A 844 6.65 -0.54 -19.74
CA ASN A 844 7.68 -0.40 -18.71
C ASN A 844 7.26 0.66 -17.70
N LEU A 845 6.37 0.26 -16.78
CA LEU A 845 5.85 1.15 -15.74
C LEU A 845 6.92 1.48 -14.70
N ASN A 846 7.91 0.60 -14.48
CA ASN A 846 9.02 0.84 -13.56
C ASN A 846 9.84 2.09 -13.93
N SER A 847 10.39 2.13 -15.15
CA SER A 847 11.16 3.30 -15.60
C SER A 847 10.28 4.53 -15.87
N PHE A 848 9.03 4.32 -16.30
CA PHE A 848 8.05 5.41 -16.38
C PHE A 848 7.94 6.14 -15.05
N PHE A 849 7.60 5.43 -13.96
CA PHE A 849 7.48 6.04 -12.64
C PHE A 849 8.79 6.58 -12.10
N ALA A 850 9.93 5.93 -12.35
CA ALA A 850 11.24 6.45 -11.96
C ALA A 850 11.49 7.85 -12.55
N ILE A 851 11.14 8.07 -13.82
CA ILE A 851 11.29 9.37 -14.48
C ILE A 851 10.33 10.41 -13.90
N ILE A 852 9.06 10.06 -13.68
CA ILE A 852 8.08 11.00 -13.10
C ILE A 852 8.47 11.38 -11.66
N MET A 853 8.91 10.41 -10.85
CA MET A 853 9.40 10.66 -9.49
C MET A 853 10.68 11.51 -9.49
N GLY A 854 11.53 11.37 -10.51
CA GLY A 854 12.69 12.24 -10.70
C GLY A 854 12.28 13.70 -10.96
N MET A 855 11.28 13.94 -11.81
CA MET A 855 10.77 15.29 -12.07
C MET A 855 10.01 15.89 -10.87
N SER A 856 9.39 15.03 -10.07
CA SER A 856 8.66 15.43 -8.85
C SER A 856 9.58 15.64 -7.64
N ASN A 857 10.89 15.33 -7.77
CA ASN A 857 11.87 15.54 -6.71
C ASN A 857 11.92 17.03 -6.32
N PRO A 858 12.02 17.37 -5.02
CA PRO A 858 12.06 18.76 -4.55
C PRO A 858 13.12 19.65 -5.22
N ALA A 859 14.24 19.09 -5.66
CA ALA A 859 15.28 19.83 -6.38
C ALA A 859 14.85 20.23 -7.81
N VAL A 860 13.90 19.51 -8.42
CA VAL A 860 13.38 19.78 -9.77
C VAL A 860 12.05 20.51 -9.73
N SER A 861 11.10 20.07 -8.90
CA SER A 861 9.75 20.64 -8.82
C SER A 861 9.75 22.12 -8.39
N ARG A 862 10.75 22.55 -7.60
CA ARG A 862 10.91 23.95 -7.18
C ARG A 862 11.33 24.93 -8.28
N LEU A 863 11.78 24.45 -9.45
CA LEU A 863 12.32 25.27 -10.53
C LEU A 863 11.20 25.98 -11.31
N SER A 864 10.48 26.88 -10.63
CA SER A 864 9.30 27.60 -11.14
C SER A 864 9.52 28.22 -12.52
N GLN A 865 10.66 28.88 -12.77
CA GLN A 865 10.91 29.54 -14.06
C GLN A 865 11.07 28.51 -15.20
N THR A 866 11.63 27.34 -14.88
CA THR A 866 11.77 26.23 -15.83
C THR A 866 10.41 25.62 -16.15
N TRP A 867 9.56 25.37 -15.14
CA TRP A 867 8.23 24.81 -15.33
C TRP A 867 7.27 25.78 -16.02
N GLU A 868 7.30 27.07 -15.70
CA GLU A 868 6.47 28.10 -16.33
C GLU A 868 6.68 28.13 -17.86
N LYS A 869 7.95 28.06 -18.31
CA LYS A 869 8.32 28.07 -19.73
C LYS A 869 8.11 26.75 -20.48
N LEU A 870 7.70 25.68 -19.79
CA LEU A 870 7.36 24.42 -20.45
C LEU A 870 6.08 24.60 -21.30
N PRO A 871 6.04 24.16 -22.58
CA PRO A 871 4.84 24.29 -23.39
C PRO A 871 3.65 23.57 -22.76
N THR A 872 2.46 24.18 -22.85
CA THR A 872 1.20 23.69 -22.22
C THR A 872 0.88 22.23 -22.55
N LYS A 873 1.14 21.79 -23.79
CA LYS A 873 1.03 20.38 -24.19
C LYS A 873 1.79 19.42 -23.27
N PHE A 874 3.03 19.76 -22.89
CA PHE A 874 3.86 18.90 -22.04
C PHE A 874 3.50 19.02 -20.56
N LYS A 875 3.01 20.19 -20.11
CA LYS A 875 2.40 20.33 -18.78
C LYS A 875 1.21 19.39 -18.60
N LYS A 876 0.29 19.35 -19.59
CA LYS A 876 -0.85 18.43 -19.60
C LYS A 876 -0.42 16.96 -19.51
N PHE A 877 0.54 16.53 -20.34
CA PHE A 877 1.07 15.17 -20.25
C PHE A 877 1.71 14.84 -18.89
N TYR A 878 2.47 15.77 -18.31
CA TYR A 878 3.09 15.53 -17.00
C TYR A 878 2.03 15.42 -15.89
N ALA A 879 1.01 16.27 -15.88
CA ALA A 879 -0.09 16.20 -14.92
C ALA A 879 -0.86 14.87 -15.03
N GLU A 880 -1.15 14.41 -16.26
CA GLU A 880 -1.74 13.08 -16.48
C GLU A 880 -0.85 11.96 -15.92
N PHE A 881 0.47 12.04 -16.12
CA PHE A 881 1.42 11.06 -15.62
C PHE A 881 1.51 11.05 -14.10
N GLU A 882 1.47 12.23 -13.48
CA GLU A 882 1.48 12.39 -12.02
C GLU A 882 0.20 11.82 -11.38
N SER A 883 -0.96 11.99 -12.03
CA SER A 883 -2.23 11.42 -11.54
C SER A 883 -2.20 9.89 -11.40
N MET A 884 -1.41 9.18 -12.22
CA MET A 884 -1.25 7.72 -12.08
C MET A 884 -0.46 7.30 -10.83
N MET A 885 0.27 8.23 -10.19
CA MET A 885 0.99 8.00 -8.94
C MET A 885 0.13 8.24 -7.68
N ASP A 886 -1.12 8.68 -7.84
CA ASP A 886 -2.01 9.01 -6.72
C ASP A 886 -2.07 7.83 -5.72
N PRO A 887 -1.64 8.01 -4.46
CA PRO A 887 -1.65 6.96 -3.45
C PRO A 887 -3.06 6.65 -2.92
N SER A 888 -4.05 7.48 -3.23
CA SER A 888 -5.44 7.33 -2.77
C SER A 888 -5.99 5.94 -3.07
N ARG A 889 -6.73 5.38 -2.11
CA ARG A 889 -7.35 4.04 -2.20
C ARG A 889 -6.32 2.96 -2.62
N ASN A 890 -5.15 3.00 -1.97
CA ASN A 890 -4.03 2.09 -2.21
C ASN A 890 -3.57 2.06 -3.68
N HIS A 891 -3.25 3.23 -4.24
CA HIS A 891 -2.77 3.37 -5.63
C HIS A 891 -3.76 2.82 -6.68
N ARG A 892 -5.06 3.07 -6.49
CA ARG A 892 -6.13 2.53 -7.35
C ARG A 892 -5.92 2.81 -8.84
N SER A 893 -5.46 4.03 -9.19
CA SER A 893 -5.20 4.41 -10.60
C SER A 893 -4.14 3.51 -11.25
N TYR A 894 -3.03 3.24 -10.56
CA TYR A 894 -2.01 2.31 -11.04
C TYR A 894 -2.55 0.88 -11.17
N ARG A 895 -3.24 0.37 -10.13
CA ARG A 895 -3.73 -1.02 -10.10
C ARG A 895 -4.69 -1.29 -11.25
N LEU A 896 -5.66 -0.40 -11.48
CA LEU A 896 -6.61 -0.51 -12.59
C LEU A 896 -5.93 -0.37 -13.96
N THR A 897 -4.85 0.42 -14.05
CA THR A 897 -4.05 0.48 -15.29
C THR A 897 -3.39 -0.86 -15.57
N VAL A 898 -2.74 -1.49 -14.57
CA VAL A 898 -2.08 -2.79 -14.75
C VAL A 898 -3.07 -3.89 -15.10
N THR A 899 -4.25 -3.93 -14.49
CA THR A 899 -5.30 -4.92 -14.80
C THR A 899 -5.77 -4.87 -16.26
N LYS A 900 -5.66 -3.72 -16.92
CA LYS A 900 -6.04 -3.54 -18.34
C LYS A 900 -4.92 -3.88 -19.33
N LEU A 901 -3.70 -4.10 -18.85
CA LEU A 901 -2.54 -4.39 -19.71
C LEU A 901 -2.31 -5.89 -19.81
N GLU A 902 -1.92 -6.34 -21.00
CA GLU A 902 -1.47 -7.71 -21.24
C GLU A 902 0.08 -7.81 -21.15
N PRO A 903 0.64 -8.93 -20.66
CA PRO A 903 2.09 -9.20 -20.70
C PRO A 903 2.69 -9.04 -22.12
N PRO A 904 3.98 -8.70 -22.27
CA PRO A 904 4.99 -8.38 -21.24
C PRO A 904 4.77 -7.02 -20.57
N ILE A 905 4.93 -6.96 -19.25
CA ILE A 905 4.81 -5.74 -18.43
C ILE A 905 5.99 -5.68 -17.45
N ILE A 906 6.61 -4.51 -17.26
CA ILE A 906 7.51 -4.27 -16.12
C ILE A 906 6.72 -3.45 -15.10
N PRO A 907 6.27 -4.06 -13.98
CA PRO A 907 5.40 -3.39 -13.01
C PRO A 907 6.17 -2.35 -12.19
N PHE A 908 5.45 -1.51 -11.46
CA PHE A 908 6.04 -0.62 -10.45
C PHE A 908 6.48 -1.45 -9.23
N MET A 909 7.67 -2.05 -9.32
CA MET A 909 8.20 -2.97 -8.30
C MET A 909 8.23 -2.40 -6.87
N PRO A 910 8.61 -1.13 -6.63
CA PRO A 910 8.54 -0.52 -5.31
C PRO A 910 7.19 -0.68 -4.61
N LEU A 911 6.08 -0.53 -5.36
CA LEU A 911 4.74 -0.67 -4.81
C LEU A 911 4.40 -2.14 -4.53
N LEU A 912 4.80 -3.07 -5.39
CA LEU A 912 4.58 -4.51 -5.15
C LEU A 912 5.34 -5.00 -3.92
N LEU A 913 6.59 -4.54 -3.72
CA LEU A 913 7.35 -4.87 -2.51
C LEU A 913 6.75 -4.21 -1.27
N LYS A 914 6.26 -2.97 -1.37
CA LYS A 914 5.49 -2.33 -0.31
C LYS A 914 4.29 -3.21 0.08
N ASP A 915 3.52 -3.71 -0.88
CA ASP A 915 2.39 -4.60 -0.60
C ASP A 915 2.83 -5.86 0.17
N MET A 916 3.95 -6.48 -0.21
CA MET A 916 4.50 -7.64 0.48
C MET A 916 4.98 -7.32 1.90
N THR A 917 5.71 -6.22 2.09
CA THR A 917 6.19 -5.76 3.41
C THR A 917 5.03 -5.44 4.34
N PHE A 918 4.05 -4.64 3.89
CA PHE A 918 2.87 -4.33 4.69
C PHE A 918 2.04 -5.57 5.03
N THR A 919 1.93 -6.53 4.09
CA THR A 919 1.28 -7.82 4.37
C THR A 919 2.07 -8.61 5.42
N HIS A 920 3.41 -8.59 5.35
CA HIS A 920 4.27 -9.30 6.27
C HIS A 920 4.21 -8.73 7.70
N GLU A 921 4.29 -7.41 7.83
CA GLU A 921 4.27 -6.69 9.11
C GLU A 921 2.87 -6.66 9.73
N GLY A 922 1.83 -6.48 8.91
CA GLY A 922 0.44 -6.39 9.36
C GLY A 922 -0.19 -7.72 9.75
N ASN A 923 0.38 -8.86 9.35
CA ASN A 923 -0.18 -10.19 9.61
C ASN A 923 0.85 -11.10 10.28
N LYS A 924 0.49 -11.75 11.39
CA LYS A 924 1.39 -12.72 12.03
C LYS A 924 1.60 -13.94 11.14
N THR A 925 2.85 -14.43 11.06
CA THR A 925 3.19 -15.68 10.36
C THR A 925 2.61 -16.90 11.06
N PHE A 926 2.52 -16.86 12.39
CA PHE A 926 1.94 -17.91 13.21
C PHE A 926 0.81 -17.37 14.09
N ILE A 927 -0.30 -18.09 14.17
CA ILE A 927 -1.48 -17.82 15.03
C ILE A 927 -1.72 -19.10 15.84
N ASP A 928 -1.70 -19.01 17.17
CA ASP A 928 -1.85 -20.16 18.07
C ASP A 928 -0.92 -21.33 17.71
N ASN A 929 0.34 -21.03 17.40
CA ASN A 929 1.38 -21.96 16.92
C ASN A 929 1.08 -22.66 15.58
N MET A 930 -0.02 -22.33 14.90
CA MET A 930 -0.29 -22.77 13.53
C MET A 930 0.21 -21.74 12.52
N VAL A 931 0.64 -22.20 11.35
CA VAL A 931 1.00 -21.35 10.22
C VAL A 931 -0.24 -20.62 9.74
N ASN A 932 -0.18 -19.30 9.62
CA ASN A 932 -1.21 -18.49 8.99
C ASN A 932 -1.09 -18.61 7.45
N PHE A 933 -1.83 -19.54 6.86
CA PHE A 933 -1.77 -19.81 5.42
C PHE A 933 -2.54 -18.78 4.60
N GLU A 934 -3.49 -18.04 5.19
CA GLU A 934 -4.10 -16.88 4.56
C GLU A 934 -3.05 -15.80 4.24
N LYS A 935 -2.16 -15.49 5.20
CA LYS A 935 -1.00 -14.61 4.96
C LYS A 935 -0.12 -15.13 3.83
N MET A 936 0.16 -16.44 3.82
CA MET A 936 1.00 -17.06 2.77
C MET A 936 0.38 -16.86 1.38
N ARG A 937 -0.93 -17.09 1.24
CA ARG A 937 -1.68 -16.89 -0.01
C ARG A 937 -1.67 -15.44 -0.48
N ILE A 938 -1.82 -14.47 0.43
CA ILE A 938 -1.79 -13.04 0.05
C ILE A 938 -0.42 -12.67 -0.52
N ILE A 939 0.67 -13.12 0.10
CA ILE A 939 2.04 -12.88 -0.40
C ILE A 939 2.27 -13.60 -1.73
N ALA A 940 1.83 -14.85 -1.85
CA ALA A 940 1.92 -15.64 -3.07
C ALA A 940 1.15 -14.99 -4.25
N ASN A 941 0.00 -14.37 -4.00
CA ASN A 941 -0.75 -13.62 -5.01
C ASN A 941 0.10 -12.50 -5.64
N THR A 942 0.85 -11.73 -4.83
CA THR A 942 1.72 -10.66 -5.35
C THR A 942 2.85 -11.22 -6.21
N ILE A 943 3.43 -12.35 -5.81
CA ILE A 943 4.47 -13.03 -6.61
C ILE A 943 3.88 -13.57 -7.92
N ARG A 944 2.67 -14.14 -7.89
CA ARG A 944 1.97 -14.58 -9.11
C ARG A 944 1.66 -13.42 -10.06
N GLN A 945 1.39 -12.21 -9.55
CA GLN A 945 1.27 -11.02 -10.40
C GLN A 945 2.61 -10.72 -11.11
N VAL A 946 3.74 -10.78 -10.39
CA VAL A 946 5.07 -10.63 -11.00
C VAL A 946 5.32 -11.69 -12.07
N ARG A 947 4.96 -12.96 -11.80
CA ARG A 947 5.04 -14.06 -12.77
C ARG A 947 4.19 -13.78 -14.02
N HIS A 948 2.96 -13.31 -13.84
CA HIS A 948 2.06 -12.95 -14.94
C HIS A 948 2.66 -11.84 -15.81
N CYS A 949 3.17 -10.77 -15.20
CA CYS A 949 3.82 -9.65 -15.91
C CYS A 949 4.93 -10.09 -16.88
N ARG A 950 5.66 -11.16 -16.56
CA ARG A 950 6.77 -11.72 -17.37
C ARG A 950 6.45 -13.02 -18.10
N SER A 951 5.17 -13.40 -18.18
CA SER A 951 4.74 -14.65 -18.83
C SER A 951 4.95 -14.67 -20.36
N GLN A 952 5.11 -13.50 -20.97
CA GLN A 952 5.44 -13.31 -22.38
C GLN A 952 6.81 -12.64 -22.52
N PRO A 953 7.63 -12.98 -23.52
CA PRO A 953 8.91 -12.32 -23.76
C PRO A 953 8.71 -10.89 -24.30
N PHE A 954 9.59 -9.97 -23.92
CA PHE A 954 9.67 -8.66 -24.57
C PHE A 954 10.33 -8.79 -25.95
N ASN A 955 9.61 -8.44 -27.02
CA ASN A 955 10.06 -8.64 -28.39
C ASN A 955 11.10 -7.57 -28.80
N PRO A 956 12.32 -7.96 -29.22
CA PRO A 956 13.33 -7.01 -29.68
C PRO A 956 12.97 -6.30 -31.00
N ASP A 957 12.08 -6.86 -31.83
CA ASP A 957 11.81 -6.34 -33.18
C ASP A 957 10.85 -5.12 -33.23
N ILE A 958 10.43 -4.60 -32.07
CA ILE A 958 9.52 -3.44 -31.96
C ILE A 958 10.15 -2.14 -32.52
N CYS A 959 11.48 -2.07 -32.62
CA CYS A 959 12.19 -0.92 -33.16
C CYS A 959 13.21 -1.34 -34.23
N GLN A 960 13.18 -0.70 -35.40
CA GLN A 960 14.12 -1.00 -36.49
C GLN A 960 15.58 -0.76 -36.04
N PRO A 961 16.54 -1.60 -36.47
CA PRO A 961 17.95 -1.44 -36.13
C PRO A 961 18.52 -0.16 -36.74
N ASN A 962 18.69 0.88 -35.91
CA ASN A 962 19.36 2.13 -36.27
C ASN A 962 20.88 2.03 -36.06
N LYS A 963 21.67 2.75 -36.87
CA LYS A 963 23.15 2.77 -36.80
C LYS A 963 23.71 3.19 -35.43
N ASN A 964 22.96 3.93 -34.61
CA ASN A 964 23.40 4.47 -33.31
C ASN A 964 22.99 3.59 -32.10
N GLN A 965 22.40 2.40 -32.30
CA GLN A 965 21.88 1.59 -31.18
C GLN A 965 22.95 1.20 -30.15
N ALA A 966 24.20 0.94 -30.57
CA ALA A 966 25.28 0.56 -29.65
C ALA A 966 25.67 1.70 -28.71
N GLU A 967 25.65 2.94 -29.20
CA GLU A 967 25.95 4.14 -28.42
C GLU A 967 24.85 4.42 -27.39
N VAL A 968 23.58 4.37 -27.82
CA VAL A 968 22.42 4.52 -26.93
C VAL A 968 22.43 3.44 -25.84
N ARG A 969 22.70 2.18 -26.23
CA ARG A 969 22.82 1.06 -25.30
C ARG A 969 23.94 1.27 -24.29
N GLY A 970 25.09 1.77 -24.74
CA GLY A 970 26.24 2.09 -23.89
C GLY A 970 25.91 3.17 -22.86
N TYR A 971 25.26 4.24 -23.29
CA TYR A 971 24.81 5.32 -22.43
C TYR A 971 23.81 4.84 -21.37
N VAL A 972 22.73 4.18 -21.79
CA VAL A 972 21.64 3.73 -20.89
C VAL A 972 22.11 2.75 -19.81
N ARG A 973 23.09 1.89 -20.12
CA ARG A 973 23.64 0.91 -19.17
C ARG A 973 24.69 1.48 -18.21
N LYS A 974 25.20 2.69 -18.46
CA LYS A 974 26.29 3.33 -17.70
C LYS A 974 25.89 4.71 -17.18
N LEU A 975 24.68 4.83 -16.63
CA LEU A 975 24.22 6.10 -16.03
C LEU A 975 25.05 6.43 -14.79
N CYS A 976 25.77 7.55 -14.84
CA CYS A 976 26.42 8.16 -13.69
C CYS A 976 25.48 9.21 -13.09
N VAL A 977 25.28 9.17 -11.78
CA VAL A 977 24.29 10.03 -11.10
C VAL A 977 24.86 10.59 -9.81
N ILE A 978 24.32 11.73 -9.38
CA ILE A 978 24.49 12.24 -8.01
C ILE A 978 23.34 11.65 -7.18
N ASP A 979 23.66 10.89 -6.13
CA ASP A 979 22.67 10.33 -5.20
C ASP A 979 22.61 11.09 -3.85
N ASN A 980 23.47 12.08 -3.64
CA ASN A 980 23.41 12.98 -2.49
C ASN A 980 22.33 14.07 -2.71
N GLN A 981 21.18 13.90 -2.05
CA GLN A 981 20.05 14.84 -2.16
C GLN A 981 20.38 16.26 -1.68
N ARG A 982 21.28 16.42 -0.69
CA ARG A 982 21.71 17.75 -0.22
C ARG A 982 22.48 18.48 -1.32
N ALA A 983 23.40 17.78 -2.00
CA ALA A 983 24.15 18.34 -3.12
C ALA A 983 23.23 18.76 -4.28
N LEU A 984 22.27 17.91 -4.65
CA LEU A 984 21.26 18.22 -5.67
C LEU A 984 20.40 19.44 -5.31
N THR A 985 20.00 19.54 -4.05
CA THR A 985 19.22 20.66 -3.53
C THR A 985 20.01 21.97 -3.60
N GLN A 986 21.29 21.95 -3.22
CA GLN A 986 22.18 23.10 -3.34
C GLN A 986 22.38 23.55 -4.79
N LEU A 987 22.57 22.59 -5.73
CA LEU A 987 22.65 22.90 -7.16
C LEU A 987 21.36 23.58 -7.65
N SER A 988 20.19 23.05 -7.28
CA SER A 988 18.90 23.65 -7.62
C SER A 988 18.76 25.09 -7.11
N TYR A 989 19.16 25.37 -5.86
CA TYR A 989 19.14 26.74 -5.33
C TYR A 989 20.07 27.70 -6.07
N ARG A 990 21.21 27.22 -6.57
CA ARG A 990 22.11 28.02 -7.40
C ARG A 990 21.52 28.31 -8.78
N LEU A 991 20.71 27.41 -9.33
CA LEU A 991 20.03 27.61 -10.62
C LEU A 991 18.89 28.64 -10.53
N GLU A 992 18.05 28.54 -9.48
CA GLU A 992 16.91 29.42 -9.25
C GLU A 992 16.80 29.75 -7.74
N PRO A 993 17.39 30.87 -7.27
CA PRO A 993 17.30 31.27 -5.86
C PRO A 993 15.84 31.49 -5.40
N ARG A 994 15.53 31.24 -4.11
CA ARG A 994 14.21 31.59 -3.55
C ARG A 994 14.04 33.12 -3.63
N ARG A 995 12.89 33.58 -4.14
CA ARG A 995 12.49 34.98 -3.98
C ARG A 995 12.36 35.22 -2.47
N THR A 996 13.08 36.21 -1.96
CA THR A 996 13.02 36.64 -0.56
C THR A 996 11.75 37.41 -0.28
#